data_AF-A0A354K4W5-F1
#
_entry.id   AF-A0A354K4W5-F1
#
_cell.length_a   1.000
_cell.length_b   1.000
_cell.length_c   1.000
_cell.angle_alpha   90.00
_cell.angle_beta   90.00
_cell.angle_gamma   90.00
#
_symmetry.space_group_name_H-M   'P 1'
#
loop_
_entity.id
_entity.type
_entity.pdbx_description
1 polymer ?
#
loop_
_entity_poly.entity_id
_entity_poly.type
_entity_poly.pdbx_seq_one_letter_code
_entity_poly.pdbx_strand_id
1 'polypeptide(L)'
;MKASRNSVTASSCCATAKSSPMKPCHHRRRRSDMISYENLLASRYIKAQKRQSVFTTVSITAAVAVITMIFVLYSVCMNCLEDVCFSSAPFHLLFSELTEEQGKALADFEEVRSVNLEAKPDGISAYVLFGSDIGDRELWLQKAAQKIGAPEKYERSKNSSMHGSYEWNDNLMKLDGVYDGAHLVKLRIFCIFFIFAILIAFALRLIIDTAFEVSSKERERHYGVLQSIGATPEQIVRIITLEGLRLCSIGIPLALIAGTGLAYLMFNVLLRAGIAELFPQVSIFDLNLLFTVDWKMLLIAAAVGVVWVFLSAYGVGMRVIKKTPMEAITTRADTVEKVKKRTLSGLLFGISGSIASRNARRQKKRFAITVLTLTVSITLFSLFSSLTETIERSITNFLPTVGLGLTEEEAANVDFIVPIGNYQKGISYTDAAEELAASGLFEHIALSLPQTVGLRTEDDKEQILVCYVNREAYTQYFGADAQISYDDLCSSGGYVFNLSCMDAGKYAEKLQSGSVTLTSFFMKLPEGADIENMSPKEIIQTCTQEKKDHTVEIIGTVSLEKNKLFESAGHFLLIGALETYETIAPEWYGVPYMNQDASFALVKTGTGEYRYNAADMKKAHDWFMEHSDFVNTVEDSMINLYELKWKTHSIMAAFRAGMLVLNLLIALAALINLLNIISTGIANRRSELASLQCVGMTDKQLDRMAVIECLQFTGAAAIISAVICAVVVFGAQFGLTALINASFVDEGEETRKMLINMIHIDHITPFIRIMLSALTAFAAGCVTSLVMLRAQNTDSLSEQIRGTEMQLDTRKSHLLRNTLIAAAGAVVLVIGGLRIYSVTAYHIDRREYEKAGYLNLVDGADKKINVYSTGAQNGKHTIVGIAGMGVNCFPLITKELNARLGKENTLVYPDRAGYGFSDDTCKTQSLAQVVEDYRAGLKNAGFTAPYVLMVHSYGSYYALWWQAKYPDEVEAIVFLDGTWLVKDDFWMMYTEEEHPEGVLAAQARKLKMRTWLGLDRLFPSPNGDGSYGRALFTDEEIALWKRCENRTYTAANLSETLHEADAAHDLRAVLQPTDTPKLYFSTIYTSEEQIRENYESTNADMRAAGLTPKLDPATAAKAEWQRDSWMYQDIYDNILKPFLDQCGNCRLISIGSEHGLFYARKPDEVADAILSFLAETTE
;
A
#
# COMPACT_ATOMS: atom_id res chain seq x y z
N MET A 1 37.90 -51.75 -17.72
CA MET A 1 38.89 -52.76 -17.27
C MET A 1 38.21 -53.66 -16.25
N LYS A 2 38.08 -54.96 -16.59
CA LYS A 2 37.77 -56.18 -15.80
C LYS A 2 36.89 -56.08 -14.52
N ALA A 3 36.06 -57.05 -14.17
CA ALA A 3 35.33 -58.16 -14.78
C ALA A 3 34.47 -58.75 -13.64
N SER A 4 33.28 -59.19 -14.03
CA SER A 4 32.26 -60.04 -13.41
C SER A 4 32.56 -61.00 -12.23
N ARG A 5 31.44 -61.41 -11.60
CA ARG A 5 31.06 -62.73 -10.98
C ARG A 5 30.93 -62.73 -9.45
N ASN A 6 30.07 -63.55 -8.83
CA ASN A 6 28.76 -64.14 -9.12
C ASN A 6 28.36 -64.86 -7.80
N SER A 7 27.05 -65.01 -7.58
CA SER A 7 26.35 -66.12 -6.89
C SER A 7 26.78 -66.58 -5.48
N VAL A 8 26.00 -66.16 -4.48
CA VAL A 8 25.01 -66.91 -3.66
C VAL A 8 25.12 -68.45 -3.55
N THR A 9 24.70 -68.92 -2.36
CA THR A 9 24.13 -70.24 -1.93
C THR A 9 25.12 -71.23 -1.30
N ALA A 10 24.78 -72.02 -0.27
CA ALA A 10 23.70 -72.05 0.72
C ALA A 10 24.03 -73.18 1.73
N SER A 11 23.31 -73.18 2.85
CA SER A 11 22.70 -74.36 3.49
C SER A 11 23.33 -75.02 4.72
N SER A 12 22.38 -75.46 5.56
CA SER A 12 22.39 -76.61 6.48
C SER A 12 22.99 -76.32 7.88
N CYS A 13 22.52 -76.88 9.00
CA CYS A 13 21.27 -77.55 9.41
C CYS A 13 21.43 -77.83 10.92
N CYS A 14 20.31 -78.06 11.62
CA CYS A 14 20.16 -78.88 12.84
C CYS A 14 21.08 -78.67 14.07
N ALA A 15 20.47 -78.48 15.25
CA ALA A 15 20.11 -79.60 16.14
C ALA A 15 19.59 -79.13 17.51
N THR A 16 18.62 -79.89 18.00
CA THR A 16 17.90 -79.84 19.28
C THR A 16 18.73 -80.27 20.49
N ALA A 17 18.51 -79.68 21.68
CA ALA A 17 18.42 -80.40 22.98
C ALA A 17 18.12 -79.47 24.18
N LYS A 18 17.50 -80.05 25.22
CA LYS A 18 16.79 -79.46 26.37
C LYS A 18 17.66 -78.95 27.55
N SER A 19 17.15 -77.88 28.18
CA SER A 19 17.10 -77.53 29.62
C SER A 19 18.31 -77.59 30.56
N SER A 20 18.75 -76.43 31.07
CA SER A 20 18.91 -76.11 32.52
C SER A 20 19.19 -74.60 32.71
N PRO A 21 18.98 -74.00 33.90
CA PRO A 21 18.49 -72.62 34.04
C PRO A 21 19.61 -71.57 34.09
N MET A 22 19.51 -70.52 33.27
CA MET A 22 20.34 -69.32 33.41
C MET A 22 19.53 -68.14 33.97
N LYS A 23 20.09 -67.57 35.04
CA LYS A 23 19.67 -66.38 35.79
C LYS A 23 19.38 -65.18 34.87
N PRO A 24 18.53 -64.23 35.31
CA PRO A 24 18.17 -63.06 34.53
C PRO A 24 19.39 -62.16 34.33
N CYS A 25 19.87 -62.06 33.08
CA CYS A 25 20.92 -61.13 32.71
C CYS A 25 20.27 -59.77 32.37
N HIS A 26 20.28 -58.86 33.34
CA HIS A 26 20.00 -57.44 33.12
C HIS A 26 21.07 -56.84 32.18
N HIS A 27 20.83 -56.86 30.86
CA HIS A 27 21.54 -55.97 29.95
C HIS A 27 20.79 -54.66 29.81
N ARG A 28 21.21 -53.69 30.63
CA ARG A 28 21.01 -52.25 30.42
C ARG A 28 21.68 -51.89 29.08
N ARG A 29 20.96 -52.00 27.95
CA ARG A 29 21.41 -51.40 26.68
C ARG A 29 21.41 -49.88 26.85
N ARG A 30 22.54 -49.25 26.52
CA ARG A 30 22.75 -47.80 26.66
C ARG A 30 21.67 -47.04 25.88
N ARG A 31 21.04 -46.05 26.54
CA ARG A 31 20.01 -45.16 25.96
C ARG A 31 20.50 -44.45 24.68
N SER A 32 21.81 -44.29 24.48
CA SER A 32 22.43 -43.68 23.29
C SER A 32 22.25 -44.49 22.01
N ASP A 33 22.39 -45.82 22.06
CA ASP A 33 22.37 -46.68 20.87
C ASP A 33 20.95 -46.86 20.33
N MET A 34 19.96 -46.73 21.22
CA MET A 34 18.54 -46.83 20.89
C MET A 34 18.01 -45.54 20.23
N ILE A 35 18.46 -44.38 20.69
CA ILE A 35 18.19 -43.08 20.05
C ILE A 35 18.85 -43.02 18.65
N SER A 36 20.03 -43.62 18.48
CA SER A 36 20.68 -43.76 17.17
C SER A 36 19.85 -44.60 16.19
N TYR A 37 19.23 -45.69 16.65
CA TYR A 37 18.43 -46.59 15.81
C TYR A 37 17.10 -45.98 15.34
N GLU A 38 16.34 -45.33 16.24
CA GLU A 38 15.10 -44.60 15.90
C GLU A 38 15.39 -43.50 14.87
N ASN A 39 16.49 -42.77 15.07
CA ASN A 39 16.98 -41.77 14.13
C ASN A 39 17.38 -42.38 12.77
N LEU A 40 18.02 -43.54 12.73
CA LEU A 40 18.39 -44.18 11.46
C LEU A 40 17.13 -44.59 10.68
N LEU A 41 16.14 -45.17 11.37
CA LEU A 41 14.88 -45.61 10.77
C LEU A 41 14.08 -44.46 10.18
N ALA A 42 13.88 -43.37 10.93
CA ALA A 42 13.18 -42.19 10.42
C ALA A 42 13.85 -41.63 9.14
N SER A 43 15.19 -41.64 9.05
CA SER A 43 15.91 -41.18 7.85
C SER A 43 15.72 -42.14 6.67
N ARG A 44 15.71 -43.45 6.94
CA ARG A 44 15.47 -44.46 5.91
C ARG A 44 14.03 -44.38 5.38
N TYR A 45 13.05 -44.12 6.24
CA TYR A 45 11.67 -43.95 5.82
C TYR A 45 11.48 -42.73 4.90
N ILE A 46 12.07 -41.58 5.25
CA ILE A 46 12.07 -40.39 4.37
C ILE A 46 12.68 -40.70 2.99
N LYS A 47 13.83 -41.40 2.98
CA LYS A 47 14.51 -41.77 1.71
C LYS A 47 13.75 -42.81 0.89
N ALA A 48 13.06 -43.74 1.55
CA ALA A 48 12.26 -44.77 0.89
C ALA A 48 10.98 -44.18 0.26
N GLN A 49 10.39 -43.14 0.88
CA GLN A 49 9.13 -42.54 0.45
C GLN A 49 9.27 -41.08 0.00
N LYS A 50 10.22 -40.83 -0.94
CA LYS A 50 10.51 -39.47 -1.43
C LYS A 50 9.25 -38.68 -1.84
N ARG A 51 8.30 -39.31 -2.52
CA ARG A 51 7.07 -38.63 -2.96
C ARG A 51 6.26 -38.11 -1.77
N GLN A 52 6.01 -38.96 -0.79
CA GLN A 52 5.18 -38.61 0.35
C GLN A 52 5.87 -37.60 1.27
N SER A 53 7.18 -37.75 1.49
CA SER A 53 7.97 -36.78 2.24
C SER A 53 8.03 -35.41 1.56
N VAL A 54 8.11 -35.35 0.23
CA VAL A 54 8.03 -34.09 -0.52
C VAL A 54 6.66 -33.44 -0.32
N PHE A 55 5.56 -34.20 -0.42
CA PHE A 55 4.22 -33.67 -0.16
C PHE A 55 4.08 -33.11 1.25
N THR A 56 4.48 -33.88 2.27
CA THR A 56 4.43 -33.42 3.66
C THR A 56 5.27 -32.15 3.85
N THR A 57 6.45 -32.08 3.22
CA THR A 57 7.32 -30.89 3.29
C THR A 57 6.65 -29.68 2.62
N VAL A 58 6.03 -29.85 1.45
CA VAL A 58 5.30 -28.78 0.75
C VAL A 58 4.10 -28.30 1.58
N SER A 59 3.34 -29.20 2.20
CA SER A 59 2.23 -28.85 3.08
C SER A 59 2.69 -28.06 4.31
N ILE A 60 3.80 -28.48 4.95
CA ILE A 60 4.41 -27.73 6.06
C ILE A 60 4.88 -26.35 5.56
N THR A 61 5.52 -26.30 4.39
CA THR A 61 6.07 -25.07 3.82
C THR A 61 4.95 -24.06 3.56
N ALA A 62 3.88 -24.47 2.87
CA ALA A 62 2.75 -23.61 2.56
C ALA A 62 2.03 -23.11 3.82
N ALA A 63 1.81 -23.98 4.80
CA ALA A 63 1.18 -23.62 6.07
C ALA A 63 1.99 -22.57 6.83
N VAL A 64 3.28 -22.83 7.04
CA VAL A 64 4.14 -21.91 7.81
C VAL A 64 4.40 -20.62 7.02
N ALA A 65 4.42 -20.64 5.69
CA ALA A 65 4.61 -19.45 4.86
C ALA A 65 3.45 -18.46 5.02
N VAL A 66 2.21 -18.95 5.06
CA VAL A 66 1.03 -18.10 5.30
C VAL A 66 1.08 -17.45 6.69
N ILE A 67 1.43 -18.23 7.73
CA ILE A 67 1.59 -17.70 9.10
C ILE A 67 2.70 -16.64 9.15
N THR A 68 3.83 -16.92 8.50
CA THR A 68 4.96 -15.99 8.43
C THR A 68 4.57 -14.70 7.73
N MET A 69 3.88 -14.79 6.59
CA MET A 69 3.41 -13.63 5.83
C MET A 69 2.55 -12.72 6.70
N ILE A 70 1.60 -13.30 7.44
CA ILE A 70 0.70 -12.58 8.34
C ILE A 70 1.49 -11.89 9.47
N PHE A 71 2.36 -12.60 10.18
CA PHE A 71 3.15 -11.99 11.26
C PHE A 71 4.13 -10.91 10.78
N VAL A 72 4.76 -11.10 9.62
CA VAL A 72 5.65 -10.09 9.04
C VAL A 72 4.85 -8.86 8.62
N LEU A 73 3.71 -9.01 7.96
CA LEU A 73 2.86 -7.87 7.57
C LEU A 73 2.36 -7.07 8.78
N TYR A 74 2.01 -7.76 9.87
CA TYR A 74 1.66 -7.09 11.12
C TYR A 74 2.82 -6.29 11.68
N SER A 75 4.01 -6.90 11.76
CA SER A 75 5.21 -6.21 12.22
C SER A 75 5.53 -4.98 11.37
N VAL A 76 5.49 -5.12 10.04
CA VAL A 76 5.75 -4.02 9.11
C VAL A 76 4.73 -2.91 9.32
N CYS A 77 3.43 -3.25 9.41
CA CYS A 77 2.38 -2.27 9.66
C CYS A 77 2.59 -1.50 10.97
N MET A 78 2.88 -2.22 12.06
CA MET A 78 3.10 -1.59 13.37
C MET A 78 4.36 -0.71 13.36
N ASN A 79 5.45 -1.18 12.77
CA ASN A 79 6.70 -0.41 12.68
C ASN A 79 6.50 0.83 11.80
N CYS A 80 5.83 0.69 10.66
CA CYS A 80 5.49 1.83 9.82
C CYS A 80 4.62 2.85 10.56
N LEU A 81 3.63 2.42 11.34
CA LEU A 81 2.81 3.34 12.14
C LEU A 81 3.63 4.06 13.21
N GLU A 82 4.56 3.35 13.85
CA GLU A 82 5.50 3.91 14.83
C GLU A 82 6.42 4.95 14.17
N ASP A 83 7.05 4.58 13.05
CA ASP A 83 7.92 5.46 12.27
C ASP A 83 7.19 6.73 11.79
N VAL A 84 5.96 6.58 11.27
CA VAL A 84 5.10 7.70 10.85
C VAL A 84 4.81 8.66 12.00
N CYS A 85 4.39 8.11 13.15
CA CYS A 85 4.03 8.92 14.30
C CYS A 85 5.25 9.59 14.93
N PHE A 86 6.42 8.95 14.86
CA PHE A 86 7.67 9.49 15.33
C PHE A 86 8.22 10.57 14.39
N SER A 87 8.24 10.33 13.08
CA SER A 87 8.78 11.28 12.09
C SER A 87 7.97 12.58 12.01
N SER A 88 6.65 12.49 12.17
CA SER A 88 5.77 13.66 12.13
C SER A 88 5.87 14.52 13.40
N ALA A 89 6.12 13.90 14.55
CA ALA A 89 6.30 14.58 15.83
C ALA A 89 7.15 13.72 16.78
N PRO A 90 8.49 13.90 16.81
CA PRO A 90 9.43 13.04 17.55
C PRO A 90 9.46 13.39 19.05
N PHE A 91 8.29 13.60 19.64
CA PHE A 91 8.11 13.92 21.04
C PHE A 91 6.82 13.28 21.55
N HIS A 92 6.84 12.88 22.81
CA HIS A 92 5.63 12.46 23.53
C HIS A 92 4.90 13.66 24.13
N LEU A 93 5.67 14.62 24.63
CA LEU A 93 5.18 15.86 25.24
C LEU A 93 6.07 17.02 24.77
N LEU A 94 5.43 18.09 24.30
CA LEU A 94 6.08 19.36 24.00
C LEU A 94 5.70 20.36 25.09
N PHE A 95 6.69 20.98 25.71
CA PHE A 95 6.50 22.20 26.51
C PHE A 95 6.95 23.42 25.72
N SER A 96 6.18 24.50 25.79
CA SER A 96 6.50 25.80 25.19
C SER A 96 6.76 26.84 26.28
N GLU A 97 7.47 27.92 25.94
CA GLU A 97 7.70 29.08 26.83
C GLU A 97 8.53 28.75 28.10
N LEU A 98 9.49 27.82 28.02
CA LEU A 98 10.39 27.50 29.14
C LEU A 98 11.68 28.34 29.12
N THR A 99 12.35 28.41 30.27
CA THR A 99 13.77 28.80 30.35
C THR A 99 14.69 27.59 30.12
N GLU A 100 15.96 27.84 29.80
CA GLU A 100 16.92 26.76 29.49
C GLU A 100 17.16 25.83 30.70
N GLU A 101 17.19 26.39 31.90
CA GLU A 101 17.30 25.63 33.14
C GLU A 101 16.06 24.75 33.38
N GLN A 102 14.86 25.27 33.11
CA GLN A 102 13.61 24.53 33.24
C GLN A 102 13.51 23.39 32.23
N GLY A 103 13.92 23.63 30.99
CA GLY A 103 13.97 22.60 29.95
C GLY A 103 14.93 21.46 30.32
N LYS A 104 16.14 21.78 30.82
CA LYS A 104 17.11 20.76 31.25
C LYS A 104 16.63 19.95 32.47
N ALA A 105 15.91 20.58 33.40
CA ALA A 105 15.38 19.91 34.59
C ALA A 105 14.33 18.81 34.28
N LEU A 106 13.74 18.82 33.08
CA LEU A 106 12.84 17.75 32.62
C LEU A 106 13.58 16.43 32.36
N ALA A 107 14.88 16.46 32.05
CA ALA A 107 15.68 15.25 31.86
C ALA A 107 15.97 14.50 33.17
N ASP A 108 15.75 15.14 34.32
CA ASP A 108 16.00 14.54 35.64
C ASP A 108 14.88 13.58 36.10
N PHE A 109 13.84 13.38 35.28
CA PHE A 109 12.79 12.39 35.55
C PHE A 109 13.25 11.00 35.07
N GLU A 110 13.09 9.97 35.91
CA GLU A 110 13.53 8.60 35.58
C GLU A 110 12.80 8.05 34.36
N GLU A 111 11.57 8.51 34.14
CA GLU A 111 10.72 8.11 33.03
C GLU A 111 11.10 8.78 31.70
N VAL A 112 11.91 9.85 31.73
CA VAL A 112 12.31 10.63 30.55
C VAL A 112 13.57 10.02 29.93
N ARG A 113 13.46 9.60 28.67
CA ARG A 113 14.57 9.07 27.87
C ARG A 113 15.45 10.17 27.32
N SER A 114 14.85 11.24 26.79
CA SER A 114 15.59 12.37 26.23
C SER A 114 14.73 13.64 26.21
N VAL A 115 15.41 14.78 26.26
CA VAL A 115 14.80 16.11 26.10
C VAL A 115 15.63 16.87 25.06
N ASN A 116 14.99 17.29 23.97
CA ASN A 116 15.59 18.19 23.00
C ASN A 116 15.08 19.61 23.23
N LEU A 117 15.99 20.59 23.26
CA LEU A 117 15.65 21.99 23.50
C LEU A 117 15.84 22.79 22.23
N GLU A 118 14.87 23.63 21.89
CA GLU A 118 14.91 24.52 20.73
C GLU A 118 14.61 25.96 21.18
N ALA A 119 15.44 26.91 20.75
CA ALA A 119 15.25 28.31 21.04
C ALA A 119 14.23 28.92 20.04
N LYS A 120 13.17 29.54 20.56
CA LYS A 120 12.15 30.25 19.78
C LYS A 120 12.06 31.72 20.21
N PRO A 121 11.43 32.60 19.41
CA PRO A 121 11.26 34.02 19.76
C PRO A 121 10.57 34.24 21.12
N ASP A 122 9.72 33.30 21.53
CA ASP A 122 8.85 33.41 22.71
C ASP A 122 9.39 32.63 23.94
N GLY A 123 10.57 32.00 23.83
CA GLY A 123 11.18 31.17 24.90
C GLY A 123 11.83 29.90 24.38
N ILE A 124 12.08 28.91 25.25
CA ILE A 124 12.60 27.59 24.87
C ILE A 124 11.47 26.57 24.80
N SER A 125 11.41 25.84 23.69
CA SER A 125 10.57 24.65 23.55
C SER A 125 11.36 23.42 23.99
N ALA A 126 10.75 22.59 24.83
CA ALA A 126 11.32 21.31 25.27
C ALA A 126 10.49 20.15 24.71
N TYR A 127 11.13 19.35 23.85
CA TYR A 127 10.59 18.14 23.25
C TYR A 127 10.98 16.94 24.11
N VAL A 128 10.03 16.37 24.84
CA VAL A 128 10.25 15.29 25.81
C VAL A 128 9.86 13.96 25.21
N LEU A 129 10.77 12.99 25.28
CA LEU A 129 10.54 11.59 24.96
C LEU A 129 10.64 10.75 26.25
N PHE A 130 9.56 10.07 26.62
CA PHE A 130 9.58 9.09 27.70
C PHE A 130 10.15 7.74 27.26
N GLY A 131 10.85 7.06 28.17
CA GLY A 131 11.37 5.71 28.00
C GLY A 131 10.57 4.63 28.75
N SER A 132 9.63 5.03 29.60
CA SER A 132 8.78 4.14 30.38
C SER A 132 7.41 4.75 30.66
N ASP A 133 6.47 3.94 31.16
CA ASP A 133 5.12 4.37 31.53
C ASP A 133 5.17 5.48 32.59
N ILE A 134 4.48 6.60 32.32
CA ILE A 134 4.38 7.74 33.24
C ILE A 134 3.18 7.64 34.18
N GLY A 135 2.32 6.63 34.00
CA GLY A 135 1.08 6.44 34.74
C GLY A 135 0.01 7.47 34.37
N ASP A 136 -0.53 8.15 35.37
CA ASP A 136 -1.52 9.21 35.18
C ASP A 136 -0.84 10.48 34.63
N ARG A 137 -1.25 10.87 33.42
CA ARG A 137 -0.68 12.00 32.68
C ARG A 137 -0.80 13.32 33.42
N GLU A 138 -1.92 13.55 34.08
CA GLU A 138 -2.21 14.80 34.78
C GLU A 138 -1.38 14.89 36.06
N LEU A 139 -1.28 13.76 36.78
CA LEU A 139 -0.42 13.65 37.95
C LEU A 139 1.07 13.83 37.59
N TRP A 140 1.52 13.29 36.46
CA TRP A 140 2.89 13.47 36.00
C TRP A 140 3.16 14.94 35.63
N LEU A 141 2.25 15.59 34.88
CA LEU A 141 2.36 17.02 34.56
C LEU A 141 2.44 17.91 35.81
N GLN A 142 1.66 17.62 36.85
CA GLN A 142 1.71 18.36 38.11
C GLN A 142 3.07 18.24 38.80
N LYS A 143 3.66 17.04 38.81
CA LYS A 143 5.02 16.81 39.35
C LYS A 143 6.09 17.52 38.53
N ALA A 144 5.96 17.49 37.21
CA ALA A 144 6.85 18.19 36.29
C ALA A 144 6.81 19.71 36.51
N ALA A 145 5.62 20.31 36.53
CA ALA A 145 5.41 21.74 36.78
C ALA A 145 5.99 22.18 38.14
N GLN A 146 5.80 21.38 39.19
CA GLN A 146 6.36 21.66 40.51
C GLN A 146 7.89 21.62 40.52
N LYS A 147 8.51 20.66 39.81
CA LYS A 147 9.97 20.50 39.77
C LYS A 147 10.66 21.60 38.98
N ILE A 148 10.07 22.05 37.88
CA ILE A 148 10.61 23.11 37.03
C ILE A 148 10.21 24.52 37.51
N GLY A 149 9.48 24.63 38.63
CA GLY A 149 9.11 25.92 39.23
C GLY A 149 8.17 26.76 38.34
N ALA A 150 7.32 26.12 37.55
CA ALA A 150 6.39 26.78 36.63
C ALA A 150 4.98 26.93 37.24
N PRO A 151 4.08 27.75 36.65
CA PRO A 151 2.75 27.99 37.19
C PRO A 151 1.92 26.71 37.38
N GLU A 152 1.10 26.63 38.44
CA GLU A 152 0.27 25.47 38.78
C GLU A 152 -0.73 25.04 37.68
N LYS A 153 -1.01 25.91 36.71
CA LYS A 153 -1.89 25.62 35.57
C LYS A 153 -1.21 25.94 34.25
N TYR A 154 -0.81 24.89 33.57
CA TYR A 154 -0.55 24.92 32.14
C TYR A 154 -1.88 24.72 31.39
N GLU A 155 -2.18 25.55 30.39
CA GLU A 155 -3.34 25.36 29.52
C GLU A 155 -2.94 24.51 28.29
N ARG A 156 -3.74 23.47 28.02
CA ARG A 156 -3.58 22.57 26.86
C ARG A 156 -3.90 23.33 25.58
N SER A 157 -3.00 23.27 24.58
CA SER A 157 -3.29 23.84 23.26
C SER A 157 -4.53 23.16 22.64
N LYS A 158 -5.50 23.96 22.17
CA LYS A 158 -6.73 23.46 21.52
C LYS A 158 -6.63 23.39 19.99
N ASN A 159 -5.67 24.06 19.37
CA ASN A 159 -5.50 24.12 17.91
C ASN A 159 -4.02 23.91 17.52
N SER A 160 -3.77 23.30 16.36
CA SER A 160 -2.45 23.05 15.75
C SER A 160 -1.68 24.31 15.32
N SER A 161 -2.18 25.51 15.63
CA SER A 161 -1.45 26.77 15.52
C SER A 161 -0.89 27.12 16.91
N MET A 162 0.41 26.90 17.10
CA MET A 162 1.22 27.02 18.32
C MET A 162 0.91 28.20 19.27
N HIS A 163 -0.18 28.17 20.03
CA HIS A 163 -0.46 29.11 21.13
C HIS A 163 -1.04 28.33 22.33
N GLY A 164 -0.19 27.53 22.96
CA GLY A 164 -0.49 26.80 24.19
C GLY A 164 0.80 26.37 24.90
N SER A 165 0.72 26.26 26.22
CA SER A 165 1.89 26.06 27.10
C SER A 165 2.47 24.63 27.08
N TYR A 166 1.67 23.63 26.62
CA TYR A 166 2.13 22.25 26.34
C TYR A 166 1.21 21.51 25.35
N GLU A 167 1.73 20.43 24.75
CA GLU A 167 1.05 19.56 23.80
C GLU A 167 1.44 18.08 23.95
N TRP A 168 0.44 17.18 23.93
CA TRP A 168 0.63 15.73 23.97
C TRP A 168 0.57 15.12 22.57
N ASN A 169 1.55 14.30 22.22
CA ASN A 169 1.45 13.42 21.06
C ASN A 169 0.68 12.14 21.42
N ASP A 170 -0.64 12.23 21.40
CA ASP A 170 -1.55 11.14 21.77
C ASP A 170 -1.34 9.87 20.93
N ASN A 171 -0.88 10.00 19.68
CA ASN A 171 -0.69 8.87 18.77
C ASN A 171 0.57 8.10 19.13
N LEU A 172 1.71 8.79 19.28
CA LEU A 172 2.98 8.17 19.65
C LEU A 172 2.90 7.56 21.05
N MET A 173 2.30 8.28 22.02
CA MET A 173 2.12 7.74 23.37
C MET A 173 1.28 6.46 23.44
N LYS A 174 0.27 6.30 22.56
CA LYS A 174 -0.53 5.06 22.46
C LYS A 174 0.28 3.91 21.87
N LEU A 175 1.14 4.19 20.88
CA LEU A 175 1.99 3.21 20.22
C LEU A 175 3.13 2.75 21.15
N ASP A 176 3.76 3.67 21.87
CA ASP A 176 4.86 3.36 22.80
C ASP A 176 4.34 2.81 24.13
N GLY A 177 3.07 3.06 24.44
CA GLY A 177 2.42 2.56 25.66
C GLY A 177 2.80 3.40 26.89
N VAL A 178 2.93 4.71 26.74
CA VAL A 178 3.60 5.56 27.73
C VAL A 178 2.65 6.14 28.79
N TYR A 179 1.38 5.73 28.84
CA TYR A 179 0.41 6.21 29.84
C TYR A 179 -0.64 5.17 30.22
N ASP A 180 -1.37 5.43 31.31
CA ASP A 180 -2.39 4.52 31.83
C ASP A 180 -3.51 4.24 30.79
N GLY A 181 -3.72 2.96 30.48
CA GLY A 181 -4.64 2.50 29.44
C GLY A 181 -4.04 2.34 28.03
N ALA A 182 -2.88 2.92 27.72
CA ALA A 182 -2.21 2.77 26.42
C ALA A 182 -1.78 1.34 26.13
N HIS A 183 -1.21 0.67 27.14
CA HIS A 183 -0.83 -0.73 27.09
C HIS A 183 -2.03 -1.65 26.77
N LEU A 184 -3.24 -1.28 27.21
CA LEU A 184 -4.45 -2.04 26.91
C LEU A 184 -4.82 -1.92 25.43
N VAL A 185 -4.58 -0.78 24.78
CA VAL A 185 -4.84 -0.58 23.34
C VAL A 185 -3.86 -1.40 22.50
N LYS A 186 -2.56 -1.33 22.79
CA LYS A 186 -1.53 -2.15 22.11
C LYS A 186 -1.79 -3.65 22.30
N LEU A 187 -2.17 -4.06 23.52
CA LEU A 187 -2.55 -5.44 23.85
C LEU A 187 -3.84 -5.88 23.13
N ARG A 188 -4.84 -5.01 22.97
CA ARG A 188 -6.09 -5.32 22.24
C ARG A 188 -5.83 -5.56 20.75
N ILE A 189 -5.07 -4.68 20.09
CA ILE A 189 -4.66 -4.84 18.68
C ILE A 189 -3.88 -6.15 18.50
N PHE A 190 -2.93 -6.40 19.41
CA PHE A 190 -2.17 -7.65 19.44
C PHE A 190 -3.08 -8.88 19.59
N CYS A 191 -4.01 -8.87 20.55
CA CYS A 191 -4.92 -9.99 20.81
C CYS A 191 -5.85 -10.28 19.62
N ILE A 192 -6.45 -9.26 19.01
CA ILE A 192 -7.32 -9.44 17.84
C ILE A 192 -6.54 -10.11 16.71
N PHE A 193 -5.35 -9.59 16.39
CA PHE A 193 -4.52 -10.15 15.33
C PHE A 193 -4.08 -11.60 15.61
N PHE A 194 -3.65 -11.89 16.84
CA PHE A 194 -3.18 -13.22 17.23
C PHE A 194 -4.31 -14.26 17.32
N ILE A 195 -5.53 -13.88 17.69
CA ILE A 195 -6.69 -14.78 17.67
C ILE A 195 -6.95 -15.25 16.23
N PHE A 196 -6.97 -14.33 15.26
CA PHE A 196 -7.11 -14.69 13.85
C PHE A 196 -5.94 -15.56 13.36
N ALA A 197 -4.70 -15.21 13.71
CA ALA A 197 -3.53 -16.00 13.35
C ALA A 197 -3.58 -17.44 13.92
N ILE A 198 -4.05 -17.62 15.16
CA ILE A 198 -4.21 -18.94 15.80
C ILE A 198 -5.29 -19.76 15.10
N LEU A 199 -6.42 -19.16 14.73
CA LEU A 199 -7.47 -19.85 13.99
C LEU A 199 -6.98 -20.35 12.63
N ILE A 200 -6.22 -19.52 11.90
CA ILE A 200 -5.58 -19.89 10.63
C ILE A 200 -4.57 -21.01 10.87
N ALA A 201 -3.74 -20.91 11.91
CA ALA A 201 -2.75 -21.93 12.22
C ALA A 201 -3.40 -23.27 12.59
N PHE A 202 -4.53 -23.27 13.29
CA PHE A 202 -5.31 -24.47 13.59
C PHE A 202 -5.88 -25.12 12.31
N ALA A 203 -6.37 -24.31 11.38
CA ALA A 203 -6.84 -24.82 10.10
C ALA A 203 -5.71 -25.44 9.27
N LEU A 204 -4.57 -24.77 9.22
CA LEU A 204 -3.38 -25.24 8.52
C LEU A 204 -2.80 -26.51 9.16
N ARG A 205 -2.95 -26.69 10.47
CA ARG A 205 -2.61 -27.95 11.15
C ARG A 205 -3.42 -29.14 10.60
N LEU A 206 -4.70 -28.98 10.29
CA LEU A 206 -5.52 -30.09 9.76
C LEU A 206 -5.01 -30.62 8.41
N ILE A 207 -4.38 -29.76 7.61
CA ILE A 207 -3.71 -30.15 6.36
C ILE A 207 -2.47 -31.01 6.69
N ILE A 208 -1.69 -30.62 7.69
CA ILE A 208 -0.51 -31.37 8.15
C ILE A 208 -0.93 -32.74 8.71
N ASP A 209 -1.98 -32.78 9.53
CA ASP A 209 -2.55 -34.02 10.09
C ASP A 209 -2.92 -35.03 9.01
N THR A 210 -3.51 -34.53 7.92
CA THR A 210 -3.90 -35.38 6.80
C THR A 210 -2.68 -35.93 6.06
N ALA A 211 -1.65 -35.11 5.84
CA ALA A 211 -0.41 -35.55 5.18
C ALA A 211 0.30 -36.66 5.97
N PHE A 212 0.42 -36.51 7.30
CA PHE A 212 1.02 -37.54 8.16
C PHE A 212 0.14 -38.78 8.28
N GLU A 213 -1.19 -38.65 8.33
CA GLU A 213 -2.09 -39.79 8.40
C GLU A 213 -1.99 -40.67 7.14
N VAL A 214 -1.93 -40.08 5.95
CA VAL A 214 -1.71 -40.81 4.70
C VAL A 214 -0.34 -41.50 4.72
N SER A 215 0.72 -40.78 5.06
CA SER A 215 2.08 -41.33 5.14
C SER A 215 2.18 -42.49 6.14
N SER A 216 1.51 -42.37 7.27
CA SER A 216 1.55 -43.39 8.31
C SER A 216 0.71 -44.62 7.97
N LYS A 217 -0.38 -44.47 7.22
CA LYS A 217 -1.26 -45.58 6.84
C LYS A 217 -0.58 -46.53 5.85
N GLU A 218 0.24 -46.01 4.94
CA GLU A 218 1.07 -46.84 4.06
C GLU A 218 2.06 -47.72 4.83
N ARG A 219 2.52 -47.25 6.00
CA ARG A 219 3.50 -47.95 6.84
C ARG A 219 2.88 -48.72 8.01
N GLU A 220 1.56 -48.80 8.08
CA GLU A 220 0.85 -49.43 9.19
C GLU A 220 1.28 -50.90 9.38
N ARG A 221 1.38 -51.65 8.28
CA ARG A 221 1.87 -53.04 8.31
C ARG A 221 3.32 -53.14 8.80
N HIS A 222 4.18 -52.21 8.42
CA HIS A 222 5.58 -52.19 8.86
C HIS A 222 5.67 -51.92 10.36
N TYR A 223 4.86 -51.01 10.89
CA TYR A 223 4.77 -50.76 12.32
C TYR A 223 4.24 -51.98 13.08
N GLY A 224 3.23 -52.67 12.54
CA GLY A 224 2.76 -53.95 13.09
C GLY A 224 3.86 -55.01 13.16
N VAL A 225 4.64 -55.18 12.09
CA VAL A 225 5.79 -56.11 12.07
C VAL A 225 6.85 -55.69 13.10
N LEU A 226 7.16 -54.40 13.23
CA LEU A 226 8.08 -53.91 14.26
C LEU A 226 7.60 -54.24 15.67
N GLN A 227 6.31 -54.05 15.96
CA GLN A 227 5.74 -54.42 17.26
C GLN A 227 5.82 -55.93 17.52
N SER A 228 5.59 -56.76 16.50
CA SER A 228 5.74 -58.22 16.60
C SER A 228 7.20 -58.66 16.86
N ILE A 229 8.17 -57.89 16.37
CA ILE A 229 9.61 -58.11 16.63
C ILE A 229 10.02 -57.60 18.03
N GLY A 230 9.17 -56.83 18.71
CA GLY A 230 9.38 -56.33 20.07
C GLY A 230 9.59 -54.82 20.19
N ALA A 231 9.32 -54.03 19.15
CA ALA A 231 9.32 -52.58 19.27
C ALA A 231 8.17 -52.10 20.16
N THR A 232 8.48 -51.25 21.13
CA THR A 232 7.48 -50.68 22.03
C THR A 232 6.60 -49.66 21.29
N PRO A 233 5.34 -49.47 21.71
CA PRO A 233 4.46 -48.43 21.16
C PRO A 233 5.09 -47.02 21.20
N GLU A 234 5.78 -46.68 22.29
CA GLU A 234 6.47 -45.40 22.45
C GLU A 234 7.57 -45.19 21.39
N GLN A 235 8.31 -46.25 21.03
CA GLN A 235 9.33 -46.19 19.99
C GLN A 235 8.73 -45.87 18.61
N ILE A 236 7.52 -46.35 18.31
CA ILE A 236 6.86 -46.08 17.02
C ILE A 236 6.38 -44.63 16.94
N VAL A 237 5.77 -44.13 18.01
CA VAL A 237 5.38 -42.71 18.10
C VAL A 237 6.63 -41.83 17.98
N ARG A 238 7.74 -42.24 18.59
CA ARG A 238 9.01 -41.50 18.53
C ARG A 238 9.63 -41.50 17.12
N ILE A 239 9.56 -42.61 16.39
CA ILE A 239 10.02 -42.68 15.00
C ILE A 239 9.20 -41.72 14.11
N ILE A 240 7.87 -41.72 14.23
CA ILE A 240 6.99 -40.85 13.43
C ILE A 240 7.20 -39.37 13.77
N THR A 241 7.36 -39.04 15.05
CA THR A 241 7.64 -37.66 15.48
C THR A 241 9.02 -37.19 15.03
N LEU A 242 10.06 -38.02 15.09
CA LEU A 242 11.39 -37.71 14.56
C LEU A 242 11.40 -37.53 13.03
N GLU A 243 10.58 -38.31 12.31
CA GLU A 243 10.36 -38.11 10.87
C GLU A 243 9.78 -36.71 10.61
N GLY A 244 8.71 -36.33 11.33
CA GLY A 244 8.10 -35.01 11.18
C GLY A 244 9.04 -33.85 11.51
N LEU A 245 9.78 -33.94 12.62
CA LEU A 245 10.76 -32.92 13.03
C LEU A 245 11.90 -32.75 12.02
N ARG A 246 12.27 -33.80 11.28
CA ARG A 246 13.26 -33.68 10.20
C ARG A 246 12.69 -33.03 8.96
N LEU A 247 11.43 -33.29 8.63
CA LEU A 247 10.77 -32.58 7.54
C LEU A 247 10.67 -31.07 7.85
N CYS A 248 10.51 -30.69 9.13
CA CYS A 248 10.59 -29.27 9.56
C CYS A 248 11.94 -28.62 9.24
N SER A 249 13.05 -29.35 9.35
CA SER A 249 14.39 -28.78 9.09
C SER A 249 14.58 -28.26 7.66
N ILE A 250 13.74 -28.72 6.71
CA ILE A 250 13.69 -28.23 5.34
C ILE A 250 12.46 -27.33 5.14
N GLY A 251 11.30 -27.75 5.64
CA GLY A 251 10.03 -27.05 5.40
C GLY A 251 9.94 -25.68 6.05
N ILE A 252 10.46 -25.50 7.28
CA ILE A 252 10.36 -24.23 8.01
C ILE A 252 11.27 -23.15 7.39
N PRO A 253 12.56 -23.40 7.10
CA PRO A 253 13.38 -22.39 6.44
C PRO A 253 12.80 -21.95 5.09
N LEU A 254 12.33 -22.89 4.27
CA LEU A 254 11.65 -22.57 3.01
C LEU A 254 10.38 -21.75 3.23
N ALA A 255 9.62 -22.05 4.30
CA ALA A 255 8.41 -21.34 4.64
C ALA A 255 8.68 -19.89 5.07
N LEU A 256 9.69 -19.67 5.92
CA LEU A 256 10.04 -18.34 6.40
C LEU A 256 10.46 -17.44 5.22
N ILE A 257 11.29 -17.98 4.31
CA ILE A 257 11.71 -17.27 3.09
C ILE A 257 10.52 -16.96 2.19
N ALA A 258 9.68 -17.96 1.90
CA ALA A 258 8.51 -17.79 1.03
C ALA A 258 7.49 -16.80 1.63
N GLY A 259 7.19 -16.92 2.93
CA GLY A 259 6.24 -16.05 3.62
C GLY A 259 6.70 -14.60 3.72
N THR A 260 7.99 -14.37 4.00
CA THR A 260 8.58 -13.03 3.99
C THR A 260 8.57 -12.44 2.59
N GLY A 261 8.86 -13.25 1.55
CA GLY A 261 8.78 -12.81 0.15
C GLY A 261 7.36 -12.43 -0.28
N LEU A 262 6.34 -13.18 0.16
CA LEU A 262 4.93 -12.84 -0.08
C LEU A 262 4.52 -11.56 0.65
N ALA A 263 4.94 -11.38 1.91
CA ALA A 263 4.69 -10.16 2.67
C ALA A 263 5.32 -8.95 1.99
N TYR A 264 6.56 -9.09 1.52
CA TYR A 264 7.27 -8.05 0.78
C TYR A 264 6.55 -7.67 -0.51
N LEU A 265 6.09 -8.65 -1.31
CA LEU A 265 5.34 -8.39 -2.53
C LEU A 265 4.05 -7.62 -2.23
N MET A 266 3.30 -8.05 -1.21
CA MET A 266 2.04 -7.42 -0.82
C MET A 266 2.25 -5.99 -0.33
N PHE A 267 3.27 -5.76 0.49
CA PHE A 267 3.65 -4.43 0.96
C PHE A 267 3.92 -3.47 -0.21
N ASN A 268 4.70 -3.88 -1.22
CA ASN A 268 4.96 -3.03 -2.38
C ASN A 268 3.71 -2.74 -3.22
N VAL A 269 2.79 -3.69 -3.33
CA VAL A 269 1.52 -3.48 -4.04
C VAL A 269 0.66 -2.45 -3.31
N LEU A 270 0.61 -2.50 -1.97
CA LEU A 270 -0.09 -1.50 -1.14
C LEU A 270 0.57 -0.11 -1.23
N LEU A 271 1.90 -0.04 -1.17
CA LEU A 271 2.63 1.22 -1.35
C LEU A 271 2.30 1.89 -2.68
N ARG A 272 2.36 1.13 -3.79
CA ARG A 272 2.02 1.63 -5.13
C ARG A 272 0.57 2.06 -5.30
N ALA A 273 -0.31 1.59 -4.44
CA ALA A 273 -1.71 1.97 -4.47
C ALA A 273 -2.00 3.29 -3.77
N GLY A 274 -0.97 3.94 -3.17
CA GLY A 274 -1.10 5.22 -2.49
C GLY A 274 -1.38 5.11 -1.00
N ILE A 275 -1.06 3.97 -0.35
CA ILE A 275 -1.34 3.81 1.10
C ILE A 275 -0.61 4.83 1.98
N ALA A 276 0.53 5.35 1.53
CA ALA A 276 1.28 6.41 2.22
C ALA A 276 0.49 7.72 2.28
N GLU A 277 -0.27 8.01 1.23
CA GLU A 277 -0.99 9.27 1.03
C GLU A 277 -2.34 9.31 1.76
N LEU A 278 -2.80 8.18 2.34
CA LEU A 278 -3.95 8.15 3.27
C LEU A 278 -3.65 8.82 4.62
N PHE A 279 -2.39 9.14 4.89
CA PHE A 279 -1.97 9.85 6.09
C PHE A 279 -1.50 11.26 5.70
N PRO A 280 -2.41 12.20 5.33
CA PRO A 280 -2.05 13.50 4.76
C PRO A 280 -1.21 14.38 5.69
N GLN A 281 -1.32 14.21 7.01
CA GLN A 281 -0.45 14.83 8.04
C GLN A 281 1.04 14.43 7.88
N VAL A 282 1.32 13.44 7.04
CA VAL A 282 2.62 12.80 6.81
C VAL A 282 3.18 13.15 5.43
N SER A 283 2.37 13.72 4.53
CA SER A 283 2.76 14.03 3.14
C SER A 283 3.75 15.19 3.00
N ILE A 284 4.11 15.85 4.11
CA ILE A 284 5.10 16.95 4.18
C ILE A 284 6.53 16.39 4.26
N PHE A 285 6.69 15.13 4.68
CA PHE A 285 7.97 14.44 4.72
C PHE A 285 7.88 13.27 3.73
N ASP A 286 8.82 13.15 2.80
CA ASP A 286 8.96 12.00 1.88
C ASP A 286 9.12 10.69 2.68
N LEU A 287 8.00 10.13 3.14
CA LEU A 287 8.03 9.05 4.10
C LEU A 287 8.31 7.74 3.37
N ASN A 288 9.57 7.33 3.43
CA ASN A 288 10.00 6.00 3.00
C ASN A 288 9.42 4.95 3.95
N LEU A 289 8.23 4.44 3.66
CA LEU A 289 7.68 3.27 4.33
C LEU A 289 8.61 2.08 4.09
N LEU A 290 9.46 1.77 5.07
CA LEU A 290 10.45 0.70 4.97
C LEU A 290 9.85 -0.64 5.34
N PHE A 291 10.13 -1.65 4.51
CA PHE A 291 9.79 -3.04 4.84
C PHE A 291 10.77 -3.56 5.89
N THR A 292 10.39 -3.47 7.16
CA THR A 292 11.18 -3.96 8.29
C THR A 292 10.71 -5.34 8.72
N VAL A 293 11.65 -6.24 9.01
CA VAL A 293 11.32 -7.62 9.45
C VAL A 293 11.80 -7.81 10.87
N ASP A 294 10.87 -7.87 11.83
CA ASP A 294 11.21 -8.25 13.21
C ASP A 294 11.49 -9.76 13.27
N TRP A 295 12.73 -10.10 13.64
CA TRP A 295 13.16 -11.48 13.80
C TRP A 295 12.36 -12.23 14.87
N LYS A 296 11.79 -11.53 15.87
CA LYS A 296 10.91 -12.12 16.90
C LYS A 296 9.68 -12.73 16.25
N MET A 297 9.12 -12.07 15.24
CA MET A 297 7.95 -12.56 14.51
C MET A 297 8.28 -13.80 13.68
N LEU A 298 9.48 -13.86 13.09
CA LEU A 298 9.96 -15.07 12.41
C LEU A 298 10.16 -16.23 13.38
N LEU A 299 10.68 -15.96 14.59
CA LEU A 299 10.86 -16.98 15.63
C LEU A 299 9.50 -17.50 16.11
N ILE A 300 8.51 -16.63 16.33
CA ILE A 300 7.15 -17.02 16.70
C ILE A 300 6.53 -17.87 15.57
N ALA A 301 6.66 -17.47 14.30
CA ALA A 301 6.18 -18.24 13.16
C ALA A 301 6.80 -19.65 13.11
N ALA A 302 8.12 -19.73 13.30
CA ALA A 302 8.85 -21.00 13.33
C ALA A 302 8.42 -21.88 14.50
N ALA A 303 8.29 -21.32 15.70
CA ALA A 303 7.87 -22.03 16.90
C ALA A 303 6.45 -22.60 16.74
N VAL A 304 5.51 -21.80 16.24
CA VAL A 304 4.14 -22.23 15.92
C VAL A 304 4.16 -23.37 14.90
N GLY A 305 4.98 -23.27 13.86
CA GLY A 305 5.18 -24.32 12.86
C GLY A 305 5.69 -25.64 13.46
N VAL A 306 6.72 -25.59 14.30
CA VAL A 306 7.26 -26.78 14.98
C VAL A 306 6.23 -27.41 15.90
N VAL A 307 5.55 -26.60 16.72
CA VAL A 307 4.52 -27.08 17.65
C VAL A 307 3.40 -27.81 16.90
N TRP A 308 2.93 -27.27 15.78
CA TRP A 308 1.88 -27.93 15.00
C TRP A 308 2.32 -29.21 14.31
N VAL A 309 3.52 -29.24 13.75
CA VAL A 309 4.05 -30.49 13.16
C VAL A 309 4.25 -31.55 14.25
N PHE A 310 4.75 -31.17 15.43
CA PHE A 310 4.90 -32.08 16.55
C PHE A 310 3.56 -32.66 17.00
N LEU A 311 2.56 -31.80 17.27
CA LEU A 311 1.22 -32.23 17.70
C LEU A 311 0.55 -33.11 16.64
N SER A 312 0.81 -32.82 15.36
CA SER A 312 0.32 -33.61 14.24
C SER A 312 0.94 -35.01 14.18
N ALA A 313 2.26 -35.09 14.12
CA ALA A 313 2.99 -36.35 14.05
C ALA A 313 2.75 -37.22 15.31
N TYR A 314 2.68 -36.60 16.48
CA TYR A 314 2.36 -37.27 17.74
C TYR A 314 0.92 -37.82 17.73
N GLY A 315 -0.05 -36.99 17.32
CA GLY A 315 -1.46 -37.39 17.22
C GLY A 315 -1.67 -38.54 16.23
N VAL A 316 -0.94 -38.57 15.12
CA VAL A 316 -0.94 -39.70 14.17
C VAL A 316 -0.29 -40.93 14.79
N GLY A 317 0.91 -40.80 15.39
CA GLY A 317 1.59 -41.92 16.04
C GLY A 317 0.73 -42.59 17.10
N MET A 318 0.06 -41.81 17.95
CA MET A 318 -0.85 -42.33 18.98
C MET A 318 -2.02 -43.11 18.38
N ARG A 319 -2.53 -42.72 17.21
CA ARG A 319 -3.59 -43.45 16.50
C ARG A 319 -3.12 -44.78 15.93
N VAL A 320 -1.88 -44.84 15.43
CA VAL A 320 -1.28 -46.06 14.86
C VAL A 320 -1.12 -47.13 15.94
N ILE A 321 -0.59 -46.76 17.11
CA ILE A 321 -0.28 -47.73 18.16
C ILE A 321 -1.51 -48.31 18.88
N LYS A 322 -2.70 -47.72 18.67
CA LYS A 322 -3.95 -48.28 19.20
C LYS A 322 -4.36 -49.58 18.52
N LYS A 323 -3.83 -49.87 17.33
CA LYS A 323 -4.07 -51.13 16.63
C LYS A 323 -3.11 -52.19 17.12
N THR A 324 -3.58 -53.41 17.30
CA THR A 324 -2.71 -54.53 17.70
C THR A 324 -1.77 -54.91 16.55
N PRO A 325 -0.59 -55.51 16.83
CA PRO A 325 0.35 -55.92 15.79
C PRO A 325 -0.29 -56.83 14.75
N MET A 326 -1.18 -57.73 15.21
CA MET A 326 -1.89 -58.66 14.35
C MET A 326 -2.96 -57.94 13.50
N GLU A 327 -3.67 -56.95 14.04
CA GLU A 327 -4.60 -56.11 13.26
C GLU A 327 -3.88 -55.27 12.20
N ALA A 328 -2.67 -54.78 12.49
CA ALA A 328 -1.87 -54.02 11.53
C ALA A 328 -1.25 -54.90 10.42
N ILE A 329 -0.93 -56.16 10.74
CA ILE A 329 -0.34 -57.12 9.78
C ILE A 329 -1.41 -57.84 8.95
N THR A 330 -2.51 -58.24 9.57
CA THR A 330 -3.59 -58.95 8.90
C THR A 330 -4.60 -57.92 8.42
N THR A 331 -4.74 -57.80 7.12
CA THR A 331 -5.73 -56.93 6.44
C THR A 331 -7.17 -57.42 6.65
N ARG A 332 -7.55 -57.80 7.88
CA ARG A 332 -8.95 -58.10 8.20
C ARG A 332 -9.70 -56.79 8.24
N ALA A 333 -10.58 -56.62 7.26
CA ALA A 333 -11.50 -55.51 7.23
C ALA A 333 -12.19 -55.36 8.60
N ASP A 334 -12.16 -54.15 9.13
CA ASP A 334 -12.83 -53.77 10.38
C ASP A 334 -14.18 -54.49 10.51
N THR A 335 -14.47 -54.97 11.72
CA THR A 335 -15.76 -55.57 12.11
C THR A 335 -16.92 -54.82 11.46
N VAL A 336 -17.67 -55.52 10.61
CA VAL A 336 -18.79 -54.94 9.86
C VAL A 336 -19.90 -54.59 10.86
N GLU A 337 -19.96 -53.34 11.30
CA GLU A 337 -21.12 -52.83 12.03
C GLU A 337 -22.38 -52.99 11.17
N LYS A 338 -23.48 -53.48 11.75
CA LYS A 338 -24.77 -53.58 11.07
C LYS A 338 -25.25 -52.18 10.66
N VAL A 339 -25.20 -51.85 9.37
CA VAL A 339 -25.69 -50.57 8.83
C VAL A 339 -27.19 -50.65 8.53
N LYS A 340 -27.97 -49.60 8.87
CA LYS A 340 -29.42 -49.50 8.57
C LYS A 340 -29.70 -49.65 7.05
N LYS A 341 -30.79 -50.36 6.69
CA LYS A 341 -31.12 -50.76 5.30
C LYS A 341 -31.44 -49.61 4.34
N ARG A 342 -32.00 -48.49 4.81
CA ARG A 342 -32.42 -47.33 3.98
C ARG A 342 -31.55 -46.10 4.25
N THR A 343 -31.04 -45.47 3.20
CA THR A 343 -30.26 -44.23 3.24
C THR A 343 -30.83 -43.23 2.23
N LEU A 344 -30.73 -41.91 2.52
CA LEU A 344 -31.21 -40.84 1.64
C LEU A 344 -30.54 -40.91 0.25
N SER A 345 -29.24 -41.21 0.21
CA SER A 345 -28.50 -41.39 -1.05
C SER A 345 -28.96 -42.64 -1.81
N GLY A 346 -29.35 -43.71 -1.12
CA GLY A 346 -29.97 -44.88 -1.75
C GLY A 346 -31.37 -44.62 -2.31
N LEU A 347 -32.10 -43.65 -1.73
CA LEU A 347 -33.38 -43.18 -2.25
C LEU A 347 -33.21 -42.33 -3.52
N LEU A 348 -32.24 -41.40 -3.52
CA LEU A 348 -32.01 -40.46 -4.63
C LEU A 348 -31.23 -41.06 -5.81
N PHE A 349 -30.29 -41.97 -5.55
CA PHE A 349 -29.35 -42.48 -6.55
C PHE A 349 -29.34 -44.03 -6.67
N GLY A 350 -30.38 -44.68 -6.14
CA GLY A 350 -30.56 -46.13 -6.24
C GLY A 350 -29.43 -46.95 -5.60
N ILE A 351 -29.02 -48.03 -6.27
CA ILE A 351 -28.06 -49.00 -5.73
C ILE A 351 -26.67 -48.37 -5.52
N SER A 352 -26.17 -47.59 -6.49
CA SER A 352 -24.87 -46.91 -6.38
C SER A 352 -24.83 -45.94 -5.20
N GLY A 353 -25.93 -45.21 -4.93
CA GLY A 353 -26.03 -44.33 -3.76
C GLY A 353 -26.12 -45.08 -2.42
N SER A 354 -26.80 -46.23 -2.42
CA SER A 354 -26.86 -47.11 -1.24
C SER A 354 -25.47 -47.64 -0.88
N ILE A 355 -24.68 -48.06 -1.88
CA ILE A 355 -23.30 -48.54 -1.69
C ILE A 355 -22.39 -47.39 -1.22
N ALA A 356 -22.43 -46.23 -1.89
CA ALA A 356 -21.63 -45.06 -1.49
C ALA A 356 -21.91 -44.64 -0.04
N SER A 357 -23.18 -44.56 0.35
CA SER A 357 -23.57 -44.18 1.72
C SER A 357 -23.18 -45.21 2.77
N ARG A 358 -23.23 -46.51 2.44
CA ARG A 358 -22.71 -47.57 3.32
C ARG A 358 -21.20 -47.46 3.50
N ASN A 359 -20.48 -47.08 2.45
CA ASN A 359 -19.03 -46.91 2.50
C ASN A 359 -18.61 -45.77 3.42
N ALA A 360 -19.22 -44.58 3.26
CA ALA A 360 -19.03 -43.43 4.14
C ALA A 360 -19.27 -43.78 5.61
N ARG A 361 -20.33 -44.57 5.89
CA ARG A 361 -20.70 -45.00 7.25
C ARG A 361 -19.88 -46.17 7.78
N ARG A 362 -19.20 -46.93 6.92
CA ARG A 362 -18.25 -47.98 7.33
C ARG A 362 -16.95 -47.35 7.83
N GLN A 363 -16.51 -46.26 7.20
CA GLN A 363 -15.30 -45.53 7.57
C GLN A 363 -15.61 -44.18 8.24
N LYS A 364 -16.45 -44.17 9.29
CA LYS A 364 -16.96 -42.94 9.93
C LYS A 364 -15.86 -41.94 10.31
N LYS A 365 -14.75 -42.41 10.88
CA LYS A 365 -13.63 -41.55 11.29
C LYS A 365 -12.97 -40.85 10.09
N ARG A 366 -12.71 -41.61 9.02
CA ARG A 366 -12.11 -41.07 7.80
C ARG A 366 -13.07 -40.10 7.11
N PHE A 367 -14.35 -40.46 7.02
CA PHE A 367 -15.37 -39.57 6.48
C PHE A 367 -15.43 -38.26 7.26
N ALA A 368 -15.44 -38.32 8.59
CA ALA A 368 -15.46 -37.15 9.46
C ALA A 368 -14.21 -36.26 9.28
N ILE A 369 -13.00 -36.84 9.20
CA ILE A 369 -11.77 -36.08 8.98
C ILE A 369 -11.81 -35.37 7.62
N THR A 370 -12.18 -36.09 6.54
CA THR A 370 -12.30 -35.49 5.20
C THR A 370 -13.28 -34.33 5.17
N VAL A 371 -14.47 -34.53 5.75
CA VAL A 371 -15.50 -33.48 5.81
C VAL A 371 -15.01 -32.30 6.63
N LEU A 372 -14.39 -32.53 7.80
CA LEU A 372 -13.86 -31.47 8.65
C LEU A 372 -12.79 -30.64 7.93
N THR A 373 -11.83 -31.27 7.24
CA THR A 373 -10.77 -30.51 6.56
C THR A 373 -11.30 -29.72 5.36
N LEU A 374 -12.28 -30.28 4.63
CA LEU A 374 -12.98 -29.54 3.57
C LEU A 374 -13.80 -28.39 4.15
N THR A 375 -14.50 -28.61 5.25
CA THR A 375 -15.27 -27.56 5.95
C THR A 375 -14.37 -26.40 6.32
N VAL A 376 -13.24 -26.67 7.01
CA VAL A 376 -12.32 -25.60 7.40
C VAL A 376 -11.79 -24.83 6.19
N SER A 377 -11.46 -25.52 5.11
CA SER A 377 -10.95 -24.87 3.90
C SER A 377 -12.00 -23.99 3.22
N ILE A 378 -13.22 -24.52 3.05
CA ILE A 378 -14.35 -23.80 2.42
C ILE A 378 -14.77 -22.61 3.30
N THR A 379 -14.85 -22.80 4.62
CA THR A 379 -15.19 -21.74 5.58
C THR A 379 -14.12 -20.64 5.58
N LEU A 380 -12.83 -20.97 5.63
CA LEU A 380 -11.78 -19.95 5.61
C LEU A 380 -11.77 -19.15 4.31
N PHE A 381 -11.84 -19.82 3.15
CA PHE A 381 -11.90 -19.14 1.86
C PHE A 381 -13.10 -18.18 1.79
N SER A 382 -14.27 -18.63 2.26
CA SER A 382 -15.47 -17.80 2.30
C SER A 382 -15.33 -16.61 3.25
N LEU A 383 -14.91 -16.84 4.50
CA LEU A 383 -14.75 -15.79 5.51
C LEU A 383 -13.73 -14.72 5.09
N PHE A 384 -12.57 -15.09 4.54
CA PHE A 384 -11.56 -14.11 4.11
C PHE A 384 -12.00 -13.26 2.93
N SER A 385 -12.67 -13.90 1.97
CA SER A 385 -13.25 -13.18 0.85
C SER A 385 -14.30 -12.19 1.36
N SER A 386 -15.15 -12.60 2.30
CA SER A 386 -16.21 -11.74 2.85
C SER A 386 -15.66 -10.64 3.75
N LEU A 387 -14.60 -10.91 4.52
CA LEU A 387 -13.88 -9.90 5.28
C LEU A 387 -13.33 -8.80 4.37
N THR A 388 -12.76 -9.17 3.22
CA THR A 388 -12.25 -8.19 2.24
C THR A 388 -13.35 -7.24 1.77
N GLU A 389 -14.54 -7.78 1.51
CA GLU A 389 -15.69 -7.01 1.05
C GLU A 389 -16.33 -6.16 2.14
N THR A 390 -16.36 -6.66 3.38
CA THR A 390 -16.78 -5.90 4.57
C THR A 390 -15.81 -4.75 4.87
N ILE A 391 -14.50 -4.97 4.83
CA ILE A 391 -13.50 -3.90 5.01
C ILE A 391 -13.69 -2.83 3.95
N GLU A 392 -13.84 -3.23 2.70
CA GLU A 392 -14.06 -2.30 1.60
C GLU A 392 -15.34 -1.49 1.80
N ARG A 393 -16.49 -2.14 2.06
CA ARG A 393 -17.75 -1.42 2.28
C ARG A 393 -17.68 -0.50 3.49
N SER A 394 -17.03 -0.94 4.57
CA SER A 394 -16.89 -0.11 5.78
C SER A 394 -16.02 1.12 5.51
N ILE A 395 -14.92 0.99 4.76
CA ILE A 395 -14.06 2.11 4.39
C ILE A 395 -14.76 3.05 3.38
N THR A 396 -15.44 2.49 2.38
CA THR A 396 -16.22 3.28 1.41
C THR A 396 -17.35 4.05 2.09
N ASN A 397 -17.98 3.48 3.13
CA ASN A 397 -19.03 4.15 3.91
C ASN A 397 -18.45 5.14 4.95
N PHE A 398 -17.22 4.92 5.43
CA PHE A 398 -16.58 5.79 6.43
C PHE A 398 -16.26 7.18 5.89
N LEU A 399 -15.76 7.27 4.66
CA LEU A 399 -15.22 8.51 4.08
C LEU A 399 -16.26 9.62 3.80
N PRO A 400 -17.48 9.34 3.30
CA PRO A 400 -18.49 10.39 3.08
C PRO A 400 -19.09 10.95 4.38
N THR A 401 -19.28 10.11 5.40
CA THR A 401 -20.01 10.46 6.63
C THR A 401 -19.23 11.41 7.55
N VAL A 402 -17.89 11.29 7.60
CA VAL A 402 -17.04 12.10 8.49
C VAL A 402 -16.74 13.50 7.91
N GLY A 403 -16.83 13.67 6.59
CA GLY A 403 -16.50 14.93 5.91
C GLY A 403 -17.66 15.87 5.60
N LEU A 404 -18.90 15.36 5.50
CA LEU A 404 -20.04 16.13 4.98
C LEU A 404 -21.25 16.22 5.93
N GLY A 405 -21.21 15.57 7.09
CA GLY A 405 -22.34 15.55 8.04
C GLY A 405 -23.61 14.85 7.51
N LEU A 406 -23.49 14.09 6.43
CA LEU A 406 -24.58 13.36 5.78
C LEU A 406 -24.95 12.08 6.55
N THR A 407 -26.25 11.79 6.61
CA THR A 407 -26.81 10.53 7.13
C THR A 407 -26.47 9.35 6.22
N GLU A 408 -26.59 8.13 6.75
CA GLU A 408 -26.28 6.87 6.07
C GLU A 408 -27.08 6.67 4.76
N GLU A 409 -28.30 7.22 4.71
CA GLU A 409 -29.20 7.14 3.56
C GLU A 409 -28.88 8.20 2.48
N GLU A 410 -28.33 9.36 2.89
CA GLU A 410 -27.83 10.40 1.99
C GLU A 410 -26.50 9.99 1.33
N ALA A 411 -25.57 9.40 2.09
CA ALA A 411 -24.31 8.89 1.58
C ALA A 411 -24.46 7.68 0.63
N ALA A 412 -25.55 6.91 0.77
CA ALA A 412 -25.83 5.75 -0.07
C ALA A 412 -26.47 6.10 -1.43
N ASN A 413 -27.08 7.28 -1.55
CA ASN A 413 -27.84 7.69 -2.74
C ASN A 413 -27.17 8.82 -3.54
N VAL A 414 -26.14 9.47 -2.99
CA VAL A 414 -25.42 10.57 -3.64
C VAL A 414 -23.96 10.18 -3.84
N ASP A 415 -23.59 9.86 -5.08
CA ASP A 415 -22.21 9.49 -5.41
C ASP A 415 -21.28 10.72 -5.31
N PHE A 416 -21.80 11.89 -5.70
CA PHE A 416 -21.12 13.18 -5.68
C PHE A 416 -22.13 14.33 -5.51
N ILE A 417 -21.77 15.35 -4.75
CA ILE A 417 -22.38 16.69 -4.80
C ILE A 417 -21.30 17.61 -5.34
N VAL A 418 -21.58 18.34 -6.42
CA VAL A 418 -20.58 19.22 -7.05
C VAL A 418 -21.19 20.59 -7.34
N PRO A 419 -20.70 21.68 -6.74
CA PRO A 419 -20.97 23.02 -7.24
C PRO A 419 -20.24 23.18 -8.58
N ILE A 420 -20.97 23.49 -9.66
CA ILE A 420 -20.35 23.74 -10.96
C ILE A 420 -20.79 25.12 -11.45
N GLY A 421 -19.86 26.07 -11.47
CA GLY A 421 -20.02 27.37 -12.08
C GLY A 421 -18.63 27.90 -12.45
N ASN A 422 -18.40 28.15 -13.74
CA ASN A 422 -17.13 28.71 -14.22
C ASN A 422 -17.32 30.22 -14.46
N TYR A 423 -17.20 31.02 -13.40
CA TYR A 423 -17.31 32.47 -13.46
C TYR A 423 -16.20 33.10 -14.33
N GLN A 424 -15.02 32.45 -14.46
CA GLN A 424 -13.89 32.97 -15.22
C GLN A 424 -13.95 32.68 -16.73
N LYS A 425 -14.59 31.58 -17.16
CA LYS A 425 -14.73 31.16 -18.57
C LYS A 425 -16.12 31.43 -19.14
N GLY A 426 -17.08 31.89 -18.33
CA GLY A 426 -18.42 32.30 -18.80
C GLY A 426 -19.29 31.14 -19.29
N ILE A 427 -19.04 29.91 -18.81
CA ILE A 427 -19.83 28.72 -19.15
C ILE A 427 -21.11 28.74 -18.30
N SER A 428 -22.28 28.66 -18.95
CA SER A 428 -23.57 28.59 -18.26
C SER A 428 -23.71 27.25 -17.52
N TYR A 429 -24.46 27.22 -16.41
CA TYR A 429 -24.83 26.00 -15.69
C TYR A 429 -25.44 24.92 -16.61
N THR A 430 -26.19 25.34 -17.62
CA THR A 430 -26.79 24.46 -18.64
C THR A 430 -25.72 23.80 -19.50
N ASP A 431 -24.72 24.56 -19.91
CA ASP A 431 -23.67 24.10 -20.81
C ASP A 431 -22.74 23.14 -20.07
N ALA A 432 -22.45 23.43 -18.80
CA ALA A 432 -21.71 22.53 -17.93
C ALA A 432 -22.47 21.22 -17.67
N ALA A 433 -23.80 21.26 -17.52
CA ALA A 433 -24.63 20.05 -17.40
C ALA A 433 -24.61 19.22 -18.69
N GLU A 434 -24.65 19.87 -19.85
CA GLU A 434 -24.61 19.23 -21.16
C GLU A 434 -23.23 18.61 -21.44
N GLU A 435 -22.12 19.28 -21.11
CA GLU A 435 -20.77 18.74 -21.20
C GLU A 435 -20.54 17.56 -20.24
N LEU A 436 -21.05 17.67 -19.00
CA LEU A 436 -20.99 16.59 -18.02
C LEU A 436 -21.78 15.37 -18.51
N ALA A 437 -22.97 15.58 -19.09
CA ALA A 437 -23.76 14.51 -19.71
C ALA A 437 -23.07 13.92 -20.95
N ALA A 438 -22.40 14.74 -21.76
CA ALA A 438 -21.70 14.34 -22.97
C ALA A 438 -20.40 13.56 -22.68
N SER A 439 -19.79 13.75 -21.51
CA SER A 439 -18.57 13.04 -21.08
C SER A 439 -18.76 11.51 -21.05
N GLY A 440 -20.00 11.04 -20.91
CA GLY A 440 -20.32 9.62 -20.73
C GLY A 440 -19.79 9.03 -19.43
N LEU A 441 -19.28 9.86 -18.51
CA LEU A 441 -18.77 9.43 -17.21
C LEU A 441 -19.90 9.16 -16.21
N PHE A 442 -21.08 9.75 -16.40
CA PHE A 442 -22.18 9.73 -15.42
C PHE A 442 -23.53 9.41 -16.07
N GLU A 443 -24.33 8.54 -15.45
CA GLU A 443 -25.64 8.11 -16.00
C GLU A 443 -26.81 9.05 -15.64
N HIS A 444 -26.76 9.74 -14.50
CA HIS A 444 -27.84 10.60 -14.01
C HIS A 444 -27.31 11.86 -13.32
N ILE A 445 -27.81 13.02 -13.73
CA ILE A 445 -27.39 14.34 -13.25
C ILE A 445 -28.63 15.05 -12.69
N ALA A 446 -28.66 15.36 -11.40
CA ALA A 446 -29.73 16.16 -10.78
C ALA A 446 -29.21 17.57 -10.47
N LEU A 447 -29.91 18.61 -10.91
CA LEU A 447 -29.58 20.01 -10.64
C LEU A 447 -30.28 20.46 -9.34
N SER A 448 -29.50 20.90 -8.34
CA SER A 448 -29.99 21.59 -7.15
C SER A 448 -29.60 23.07 -7.27
N LEU A 449 -30.57 23.97 -7.32
CA LEU A 449 -30.36 25.42 -7.32
C LEU A 449 -30.90 26.00 -6.00
N PRO A 450 -30.06 26.24 -4.98
CA PRO A 450 -30.48 26.95 -3.79
C PRO A 450 -30.05 28.41 -3.89
N GLN A 451 -30.87 29.29 -4.46
CA GLN A 451 -30.72 30.73 -4.15
C GLN A 451 -31.20 30.92 -2.72
N THR A 452 -30.26 30.86 -1.78
CA THR A 452 -30.52 30.88 -0.35
C THR A 452 -29.98 32.14 0.29
N VAL A 453 -30.86 32.99 0.80
CA VAL A 453 -30.47 34.20 1.55
C VAL A 453 -30.69 33.94 3.04
N GLY A 454 -29.68 34.18 3.87
CA GLY A 454 -29.82 34.07 5.33
C GLY A 454 -30.32 35.37 5.94
N LEU A 455 -31.47 35.35 6.62
CA LEU A 455 -32.01 36.48 7.38
C LEU A 455 -32.06 36.12 8.87
N ARG A 456 -31.83 37.09 9.76
CA ARG A 456 -31.90 36.87 11.21
C ARG A 456 -33.15 37.51 11.80
N THR A 457 -33.69 36.90 12.85
CA THR A 457 -34.77 37.50 13.63
C THR A 457 -34.23 38.49 14.66
N GLU A 458 -35.07 39.41 15.15
CA GLU A 458 -34.70 40.45 16.12
C GLU A 458 -33.95 39.95 17.36
N ASP A 459 -34.13 38.68 17.76
CA ASP A 459 -33.54 38.06 18.95
C ASP A 459 -32.15 37.44 18.71
N ASP A 460 -31.52 37.70 17.56
CA ASP A 460 -30.11 37.46 17.20
C ASP A 460 -29.59 35.99 17.27
N LYS A 461 -30.47 35.02 17.50
CA LYS A 461 -30.10 33.61 17.75
C LYS A 461 -30.43 32.62 16.63
N GLU A 462 -31.27 32.99 15.67
CA GLU A 462 -31.77 32.07 14.63
C GLU A 462 -31.63 32.66 13.22
N GLN A 463 -31.11 31.85 12.29
CA GLN A 463 -31.04 32.14 10.87
C GLN A 463 -32.22 31.50 10.15
N ILE A 464 -32.97 32.30 9.39
CA ILE A 464 -34.04 31.87 8.49
C ILE A 464 -33.50 31.85 7.07
N LEU A 465 -33.69 30.74 6.36
CA LEU A 465 -33.25 30.56 4.99
C LEU A 465 -34.38 30.96 4.03
N VAL A 466 -34.12 31.91 3.13
CA VAL A 466 -35.03 32.33 2.06
C VAL A 466 -34.70 31.54 0.81
N CYS A 467 -35.65 30.80 0.25
CA CYS A 467 -35.46 30.03 -0.97
C CYS A 467 -36.28 30.61 -2.12
N TYR A 468 -35.64 30.77 -3.28
CA TYR A 468 -36.36 30.94 -4.54
C TYR A 468 -36.77 29.59 -5.10
N VAL A 469 -38.04 29.48 -5.49
CA VAL A 469 -38.60 28.26 -6.05
C VAL A 469 -39.17 28.60 -7.42
N ASN A 470 -38.76 27.89 -8.47
CA ASN A 470 -39.34 28.05 -9.81
C ASN A 470 -40.72 27.38 -9.91
N ARG A 471 -41.47 27.64 -10.99
CA ARG A 471 -42.86 27.14 -11.15
C ARG A 471 -42.96 25.63 -11.01
N GLU A 472 -42.01 24.91 -11.62
CA GLU A 472 -42.00 23.46 -11.66
C GLU A 472 -41.77 22.88 -10.27
N ALA A 473 -40.74 23.35 -9.56
CA ALA A 473 -40.46 22.98 -8.18
C ALA A 473 -41.62 23.38 -7.25
N TYR A 474 -42.21 24.56 -7.42
CA TYR A 474 -43.33 25.00 -6.58
C TYR A 474 -44.55 24.09 -6.74
N THR A 475 -44.88 23.76 -7.99
CA THR A 475 -46.00 22.88 -8.32
C THR A 475 -45.77 21.46 -7.80
N GLN A 476 -44.54 20.96 -7.94
CA GLN A 476 -44.15 19.61 -7.51
C GLN A 476 -44.16 19.45 -5.98
N TYR A 477 -43.67 20.45 -5.25
CA TYR A 477 -43.44 20.32 -3.81
C TYR A 477 -44.53 20.94 -2.93
N PHE A 478 -45.21 21.98 -3.40
CA PHE A 478 -46.25 22.69 -2.64
C PHE A 478 -47.61 22.66 -3.31
N GLY A 479 -47.70 22.42 -4.63
CA GLY A 479 -48.91 22.68 -5.43
C GLY A 479 -50.21 21.99 -4.99
N ALA A 480 -50.15 20.89 -4.25
CA ALA A 480 -51.34 20.22 -3.71
C ALA A 480 -51.83 20.81 -2.38
N ASP A 481 -50.92 21.35 -1.56
CA ASP A 481 -51.17 21.79 -0.18
C ASP A 481 -50.98 23.31 0.02
N ALA A 482 -50.55 24.01 -1.03
CA ALA A 482 -50.33 25.46 -1.02
C ALA A 482 -51.64 26.24 -1.01
N GLN A 483 -51.75 27.22 -0.12
CA GLN A 483 -52.92 28.11 -0.01
C GLN A 483 -52.97 29.19 -1.11
N ILE A 484 -51.89 29.39 -1.85
CA ILE A 484 -51.77 30.38 -2.93
C ILE A 484 -51.16 29.74 -4.18
N SER A 485 -51.56 30.20 -5.36
CA SER A 485 -50.98 29.71 -6.62
C SER A 485 -49.57 30.26 -6.82
N TYR A 486 -48.76 29.58 -7.64
CA TYR A 486 -47.43 30.09 -8.01
C TYR A 486 -47.51 31.49 -8.67
N ASP A 487 -48.56 31.71 -9.48
CA ASP A 487 -48.77 32.98 -10.16
C ASP A 487 -49.11 34.11 -9.17
N ASP A 488 -49.90 33.82 -8.13
CA ASP A 488 -50.24 34.80 -7.09
C ASP A 488 -49.04 35.09 -6.17
N LEU A 489 -48.22 34.06 -5.88
CA LEU A 489 -46.95 34.21 -5.17
C LEU A 489 -45.98 35.11 -5.95
N CYS A 490 -45.82 34.87 -7.25
CA CYS A 490 -44.93 35.69 -8.09
C CYS A 490 -45.46 37.12 -8.27
N SER A 491 -46.78 37.28 -8.45
CA SER A 491 -47.41 38.60 -8.65
C SER A 491 -47.32 39.48 -7.40
N SER A 492 -47.18 38.89 -6.22
CA SER A 492 -46.92 39.58 -4.96
C SER A 492 -45.42 39.76 -4.66
N GLY A 493 -44.53 39.40 -5.60
CA GLY A 493 -43.07 39.44 -5.45
C GLY A 493 -42.54 38.51 -4.35
N GLY A 494 -43.26 37.43 -4.05
CA GLY A 494 -43.07 36.63 -2.86
C GLY A 494 -42.01 35.53 -2.93
N TYR A 495 -41.56 35.12 -1.75
CA TYR A 495 -40.49 34.12 -1.52
C TYR A 495 -40.99 32.98 -0.62
N VAL A 496 -40.30 31.84 -0.64
CA VAL A 496 -40.59 30.71 0.26
C VAL A 496 -39.52 30.65 1.34
N PHE A 497 -39.95 30.67 2.61
CA PHE A 497 -39.07 30.58 3.76
C PHE A 497 -39.17 29.20 4.42
N ASN A 498 -38.02 28.62 4.76
CA ASN A 498 -37.95 27.38 5.54
C ASN A 498 -37.66 27.71 7.02
N LEU A 499 -38.56 27.32 7.92
CA LEU A 499 -38.31 27.36 9.37
C LEU A 499 -37.77 26.01 9.82
N SER A 500 -36.54 25.99 10.36
CA SER A 500 -35.95 24.75 10.89
C SER A 500 -36.82 24.15 12.00
N CYS A 501 -36.87 22.81 12.06
CA CYS A 501 -37.87 22.04 12.80
C CYS A 501 -37.86 22.19 14.34
N MET A 502 -36.84 22.82 14.93
CA MET A 502 -36.71 22.84 16.39
C MET A 502 -37.65 23.81 17.12
N ASP A 503 -38.27 24.78 16.44
CA ASP A 503 -39.03 25.85 17.11
C ASP A 503 -40.32 26.31 16.39
N ALA A 504 -40.85 25.53 15.44
CA ALA A 504 -42.06 25.89 14.70
C ALA A 504 -43.31 26.18 15.59
N GLY A 505 -43.37 25.58 16.78
CA GLY A 505 -44.39 25.88 17.78
C GLY A 505 -44.30 27.28 18.40
N LYS A 506 -43.10 27.89 18.49
CA LYS A 506 -42.90 29.27 19.01
C LYS A 506 -43.40 30.33 18.04
N TYR A 507 -43.24 30.10 16.74
CA TYR A 507 -43.66 31.07 15.74
C TYR A 507 -45.15 30.98 15.42
N ALA A 508 -45.83 29.87 15.73
CA ALA A 508 -47.26 29.68 15.47
C ALA A 508 -48.18 30.82 15.96
N GLU A 509 -47.84 31.50 17.07
CA GLU A 509 -48.56 32.71 17.54
C GLU A 509 -48.21 33.97 16.73
N LYS A 510 -46.94 34.16 16.32
CA LYS A 510 -46.51 35.26 15.43
C LYS A 510 -47.03 35.06 14.00
N LEU A 511 -47.27 33.82 13.57
CA LEU A 511 -47.87 33.53 12.26
C LEU A 511 -49.33 34.02 12.15
N GLN A 512 -50.01 34.25 13.28
CA GLN A 512 -51.35 34.82 13.30
C GLN A 512 -51.38 36.34 13.13
N SER A 513 -50.25 37.06 13.27
CA SER A 513 -50.19 38.52 13.14
C SER A 513 -50.06 39.02 11.69
N GLY A 514 -50.02 38.12 10.71
CA GLY A 514 -50.04 38.45 9.27
C GLY A 514 -48.77 39.09 8.71
N SER A 515 -47.79 39.44 9.55
CA SER A 515 -46.49 40.00 9.13
C SER A 515 -45.37 39.61 10.09
N VAL A 516 -44.14 39.59 9.59
CA VAL A 516 -42.91 39.26 10.32
C VAL A 516 -41.83 40.31 10.03
N THR A 517 -41.13 40.77 11.06
CA THR A 517 -39.97 41.67 10.92
C THR A 517 -38.69 40.84 10.85
N LEU A 518 -37.94 41.00 9.76
CA LEU A 518 -36.68 40.34 9.46
C LEU A 518 -35.55 41.37 9.48
N THR A 519 -34.47 41.06 10.17
CA THR A 519 -33.30 41.92 10.20
C THR A 519 -32.29 41.45 9.15
N SER A 520 -31.92 42.35 8.25
CA SER A 520 -30.75 42.19 7.39
C SER A 520 -29.53 42.87 8.00
N PHE A 521 -28.36 42.27 7.79
CA PHE A 521 -27.08 42.86 8.13
C PHE A 521 -26.24 42.92 6.86
N PHE A 522 -25.66 44.08 6.58
CA PHE A 522 -24.75 44.24 5.46
C PHE A 522 -23.47 44.92 5.92
N MET A 523 -22.39 44.58 5.25
CA MET A 523 -21.07 45.15 5.51
C MET A 523 -20.81 46.22 4.47
N LYS A 524 -20.49 47.44 4.92
CA LYS A 524 -20.25 48.58 4.04
C LYS A 524 -18.78 48.95 4.07
N LEU A 525 -18.15 48.96 2.89
CA LEU A 525 -16.79 49.43 2.72
C LEU A 525 -16.75 50.98 2.80
N PRO A 526 -15.75 51.59 3.45
CA PRO A 526 -15.57 53.05 3.44
C PRO A 526 -15.36 53.57 2.01
N GLU A 527 -15.97 54.71 1.66
CA GLU A 527 -15.78 55.34 0.34
C GLU A 527 -14.30 55.65 0.08
N GLY A 528 -13.77 55.15 -1.04
CA GLY A 528 -12.38 55.35 -1.46
C GLY A 528 -11.38 54.29 -0.98
N ALA A 529 -11.83 53.18 -0.38
CA ALA A 529 -10.96 52.07 -0.03
C ALA A 529 -10.40 51.36 -1.29
N ASP A 530 -9.08 51.14 -1.31
CA ASP A 530 -8.38 50.47 -2.41
C ASP A 530 -8.50 48.93 -2.28
N ILE A 531 -9.61 48.43 -2.81
CA ILE A 531 -10.04 47.03 -2.70
C ILE A 531 -9.09 46.06 -3.43
N GLU A 532 -8.35 46.53 -4.44
CA GLU A 532 -7.48 45.68 -5.27
C GLU A 532 -6.21 45.22 -4.53
N ASN A 533 -5.85 45.89 -3.43
CA ASN A 533 -4.62 45.64 -2.68
C ASN A 533 -4.84 45.08 -1.26
N MET A 534 -6.09 44.81 -0.87
CA MET A 534 -6.45 44.32 0.46
C MET A 534 -6.76 42.83 0.45
N SER A 535 -6.30 42.08 1.46
CA SER A 535 -6.69 40.68 1.64
C SER A 535 -8.18 40.57 2.04
N PRO A 536 -8.84 39.43 1.82
CA PRO A 536 -10.23 39.23 2.23
C PRO A 536 -10.47 39.51 3.72
N LYS A 537 -9.49 39.22 4.58
CA LYS A 537 -9.55 39.50 6.02
C LYS A 537 -9.48 40.99 6.32
N GLU A 538 -8.66 41.75 5.61
CA GLU A 538 -8.54 43.21 5.74
C GLU A 538 -9.78 43.93 5.21
N ILE A 539 -10.37 43.44 4.11
CA ILE A 539 -11.65 43.93 3.58
C ILE A 539 -12.74 43.75 4.65
N ILE A 540 -12.87 42.56 5.24
CA ILE A 540 -13.85 42.26 6.30
C ILE A 540 -13.63 43.15 7.54
N GLN A 541 -12.38 43.37 7.95
CA GLN A 541 -12.06 44.21 9.11
C GLN A 541 -12.30 45.71 8.86
N THR A 542 -12.23 46.15 7.61
CA THR A 542 -12.42 47.55 7.21
C THR A 542 -13.90 47.87 6.99
N CYS A 543 -14.73 46.86 6.72
CA CYS A 543 -16.17 47.00 6.60
C CYS A 543 -16.84 47.37 7.94
N THR A 544 -17.80 48.30 7.89
CA THR A 544 -18.73 48.54 9.00
C THR A 544 -20.02 47.76 8.79
N GLN A 545 -20.47 47.05 9.83
CA GLN A 545 -21.75 46.33 9.79
C GLN A 545 -22.90 47.31 10.02
N GLU A 546 -23.80 47.43 9.05
CA GLU A 546 -25.06 48.16 9.15
C GLU A 546 -26.23 47.16 9.27
N LYS A 547 -27.24 47.53 10.06
CA LYS A 547 -28.45 46.73 10.30
C LYS A 547 -29.65 47.44 9.66
N LYS A 548 -30.48 46.71 8.91
CA LYS A 548 -31.75 47.21 8.35
C LYS A 548 -32.86 46.20 8.57
N ASP A 549 -33.93 46.65 9.21
CA ASP A 549 -35.12 45.84 9.52
C ASP A 549 -36.16 45.94 8.39
N HIS A 550 -36.70 44.80 8.00
CA HIS A 550 -37.65 44.61 6.92
C HIS A 550 -38.93 44.00 7.49
N THR A 551 -40.05 44.69 7.39
CA THR A 551 -41.35 44.10 7.79
C THR A 551 -42.02 43.52 6.56
N VAL A 552 -42.39 42.24 6.62
CA VAL A 552 -42.84 41.46 5.48
C VAL A 552 -44.18 40.80 5.77
N GLU A 553 -45.12 40.89 4.83
CA GLU A 553 -46.47 40.33 4.97
C GLU A 553 -46.49 38.84 4.63
N ILE A 554 -47.06 38.02 5.52
CA ILE A 554 -47.20 36.57 5.31
C ILE A 554 -48.46 36.33 4.49
N ILE A 555 -48.28 35.85 3.26
CA ILE A 555 -49.37 35.65 2.28
C ILE A 555 -49.91 34.21 2.30
N GLY A 556 -49.22 33.28 2.96
CA GLY A 556 -49.71 31.92 3.19
C GLY A 556 -48.73 31.06 4.01
N THR A 557 -49.20 29.90 4.48
CA THR A 557 -48.35 28.93 5.18
C THR A 557 -48.61 27.54 4.63
N VAL A 558 -47.57 26.71 4.50
CA VAL A 558 -47.69 25.32 4.06
C VAL A 558 -46.97 24.42 5.06
N SER A 559 -47.71 23.47 5.61
CA SER A 559 -47.16 22.45 6.51
C SER A 559 -47.01 21.16 5.72
N LEU A 560 -45.77 20.70 5.50
CA LEU A 560 -45.54 19.44 4.82
C LEU A 560 -45.42 18.31 5.85
N GLU A 561 -46.41 17.42 5.92
CA GLU A 561 -46.22 16.14 6.63
C GLU A 561 -45.31 15.23 5.78
N LYS A 562 -44.05 15.09 6.22
CA LYS A 562 -43.02 14.17 5.68
C LYS A 562 -42.89 14.18 4.15
N ASN A 563 -42.06 15.07 3.62
CA ASN A 563 -41.67 15.05 2.21
C ASN A 563 -40.17 14.74 2.02
N LYS A 564 -39.86 13.96 0.98
CA LYS A 564 -38.61 13.17 0.80
C LYS A 564 -37.33 13.95 0.44
N LEU A 565 -37.34 15.27 0.45
CA LEU A 565 -36.17 16.08 0.07
C LEU A 565 -35.45 16.69 1.27
N PHE A 566 -36.17 16.91 2.38
CA PHE A 566 -35.63 17.36 3.65
C PHE A 566 -36.40 16.61 4.74
N GLU A 567 -35.86 15.50 5.24
CA GLU A 567 -36.59 14.62 6.18
C GLU A 567 -36.91 15.25 7.55
N SER A 568 -36.55 16.51 7.79
CA SER A 568 -37.08 17.27 8.92
C SER A 568 -38.50 17.75 8.59
N ALA A 569 -39.52 17.29 9.32
CA ALA A 569 -40.85 17.90 9.28
C ALA A 569 -40.72 19.40 9.59
N GLY A 570 -40.96 20.24 8.59
CA GLY A 570 -40.81 21.70 8.66
C GLY A 570 -42.07 22.42 8.24
N HIS A 571 -42.35 23.55 8.90
CA HIS A 571 -43.39 24.49 8.47
C HIS A 571 -42.75 25.49 7.50
N PHE A 572 -43.27 25.58 6.29
CA PHE A 572 -42.82 26.54 5.29
C PHE A 572 -43.74 27.76 5.30
N LEU A 573 -43.14 28.95 5.23
CA LEU A 573 -43.86 30.21 5.15
C LEU A 573 -43.80 30.76 3.73
N LEU A 574 -44.95 31.15 3.21
CA LEU A 574 -45.07 31.89 1.96
C LEU A 574 -45.27 33.36 2.31
N ILE A 575 -44.31 34.20 1.96
CA ILE A 575 -44.28 35.61 2.36
C ILE A 575 -44.26 36.49 1.10
N GLY A 576 -45.01 37.59 1.10
CA GLY A 576 -45.05 38.58 0.03
C GLY A 576 -43.78 39.44 -0.04
N ALA A 577 -43.69 40.33 -1.04
CA ALA A 577 -42.47 41.05 -1.36
C ALA A 577 -41.80 41.76 -0.16
N LEU A 578 -40.61 41.28 0.22
CA LEU A 578 -39.54 42.15 0.69
C LEU A 578 -39.21 43.13 -0.46
N GLU A 579 -38.88 44.39 -0.14
CA GLU A 579 -38.38 45.37 -1.13
C GLU A 579 -37.52 44.64 -2.16
N THR A 580 -37.89 44.71 -3.43
CA THR A 580 -37.41 43.84 -4.51
C THR A 580 -35.93 43.46 -4.34
N TYR A 581 -35.57 42.18 -4.48
CA TYR A 581 -34.17 41.73 -4.32
C TYR A 581 -33.19 42.60 -5.13
N GLU A 582 -33.60 43.06 -6.32
CA GLU A 582 -32.85 44.01 -7.15
C GLU A 582 -32.60 45.40 -6.52
N THR A 583 -33.46 45.85 -5.60
CA THR A 583 -33.28 47.10 -4.82
C THR A 583 -32.42 46.93 -3.57
N ILE A 584 -32.38 45.75 -2.96
CA ILE A 584 -31.58 45.50 -1.74
C ILE A 584 -30.19 44.94 -2.07
N ALA A 585 -30.06 44.12 -3.12
CA ALA A 585 -28.80 43.51 -3.56
C ALA A 585 -27.66 44.53 -3.81
N PRO A 586 -27.89 45.76 -4.31
CA PRO A 586 -26.83 46.75 -4.47
C PRO A 586 -26.31 47.32 -3.13
N GLU A 587 -27.11 47.30 -2.05
CA GLU A 587 -26.71 47.76 -0.71
C GLU A 587 -25.93 46.67 0.05
N TRP A 588 -25.99 45.41 -0.41
CA TRP A 588 -25.28 44.26 0.13
C TRP A 588 -23.96 44.03 -0.60
N TYR A 589 -22.97 44.92 -0.40
CA TYR A 589 -21.59 44.63 -0.79
C TYR A 589 -20.80 44.00 0.37
N GLY A 590 -21.21 42.78 0.72
CA GLY A 590 -20.35 41.84 1.46
C GLY A 590 -20.14 40.63 0.56
N VAL A 591 -18.94 40.03 0.59
CA VAL A 591 -18.64 38.77 -0.11
C VAL A 591 -19.84 37.83 0.09
N PRO A 592 -20.54 37.40 -0.99
CA PRO A 592 -21.74 36.59 -0.88
C PRO A 592 -21.33 35.21 -0.39
N TYR A 593 -21.20 35.05 0.93
CA TYR A 593 -21.38 33.74 1.55
C TYR A 593 -22.84 33.37 1.28
N MET A 594 -23.06 32.50 0.28
CA MET A 594 -24.34 31.93 -0.18
C MET A 594 -25.01 32.58 -1.42
N ASN A 595 -24.25 32.93 -2.48
CA ASN A 595 -24.72 32.49 -3.80
C ASN A 595 -24.30 31.01 -3.90
N GLN A 596 -25.13 30.09 -3.41
CA GLN A 596 -24.87 28.67 -3.66
C GLN A 596 -25.11 28.43 -5.15
N ASP A 597 -24.00 28.30 -5.88
CA ASP A 597 -23.98 27.87 -7.27
C ASP A 597 -24.80 26.60 -7.45
N ALA A 598 -25.37 26.41 -8.64
CA ALA A 598 -26.10 25.19 -8.95
C ALA A 598 -25.21 23.98 -8.63
N SER A 599 -25.66 23.18 -7.67
CA SER A 599 -24.95 22.00 -7.22
C SER A 599 -25.58 20.80 -7.91
N PHE A 600 -24.79 20.08 -8.68
CA PHE A 600 -25.23 18.83 -9.28
C PHE A 600 -25.10 17.71 -8.24
N ALA A 601 -26.22 17.07 -7.91
CA ALA A 601 -26.24 15.84 -7.16
C ALA A 601 -26.25 14.68 -8.17
N LEU A 602 -25.20 13.86 -8.16
CA LEU A 602 -25.15 12.63 -8.93
C LEU A 602 -25.86 11.54 -8.11
N VAL A 603 -27.12 11.25 -8.47
CA VAL A 603 -28.00 10.34 -7.73
C VAL A 603 -28.26 9.09 -8.56
N LYS A 604 -28.01 7.91 -7.98
CA LYS A 604 -28.46 6.64 -8.57
C LYS A 604 -29.90 6.35 -8.15
N THR A 605 -30.76 6.06 -9.11
CA THR A 605 -32.05 5.40 -8.83
C THR A 605 -31.89 3.87 -8.90
N GLY A 606 -31.95 3.21 -7.74
CA GLY A 606 -32.79 2.00 -7.59
C GLY A 606 -32.25 0.58 -7.84
N THR A 607 -31.00 0.29 -8.22
CA THR A 607 -30.63 -1.12 -8.55
C THR A 607 -29.25 -1.64 -8.08
N GLY A 608 -28.71 -1.15 -6.96
CA GLY A 608 -27.82 -1.94 -6.08
C GLY A 608 -26.46 -2.45 -6.59
N GLU A 609 -26.12 -2.37 -7.88
CA GLU A 609 -24.81 -2.78 -8.42
C GLU A 609 -24.31 -1.74 -9.42
N TYR A 610 -23.19 -1.09 -9.08
CA TYR A 610 -22.05 -0.69 -9.92
C TYR A 610 -21.31 0.44 -9.21
N ARG A 611 -20.04 0.16 -8.90
CA ARG A 611 -19.06 1.02 -8.23
C ARG A 611 -18.20 1.64 -9.34
N TYR A 612 -18.03 2.97 -9.37
CA TYR A 612 -16.96 3.56 -10.19
C TYR A 612 -15.64 2.90 -9.79
N ASN A 613 -14.90 2.34 -10.76
CA ASN A 613 -13.59 1.77 -10.46
C ASN A 613 -12.59 2.92 -10.24
N ALA A 614 -11.39 2.61 -9.73
CA ALA A 614 -10.38 3.64 -9.48
C ALA A 614 -10.06 4.49 -10.73
N ALA A 615 -10.11 3.92 -11.94
CA ALA A 615 -9.88 4.68 -13.16
C ALA A 615 -11.07 5.61 -13.51
N ASP A 616 -12.30 5.19 -13.24
CA ASP A 616 -13.48 6.05 -13.46
C ASP A 616 -13.51 7.20 -12.44
N MET A 617 -13.18 6.91 -11.18
CA MET A 617 -13.01 7.91 -10.12
C MET A 617 -11.90 8.91 -10.46
N LYS A 618 -10.79 8.43 -11.03
CA LYS A 618 -9.70 9.29 -11.50
C LYS A 618 -10.16 10.18 -12.66
N LYS A 619 -10.85 9.63 -13.67
CA LYS A 619 -11.38 10.42 -14.79
C LYS A 619 -12.37 11.48 -14.34
N ALA A 620 -13.25 11.14 -13.39
CA ALA A 620 -14.18 12.09 -12.79
C ALA A 620 -13.43 13.21 -12.06
N HIS A 621 -12.47 12.87 -11.21
CA HIS A 621 -11.59 13.83 -10.55
C HIS A 621 -10.88 14.74 -11.57
N ASP A 622 -10.25 14.16 -12.60
CA ASP A 622 -9.50 14.90 -13.63
C ASP A 622 -10.44 15.85 -14.40
N TRP A 623 -11.65 15.41 -14.77
CA TRP A 623 -12.66 16.25 -15.42
C TRP A 623 -13.08 17.43 -14.54
N PHE A 624 -13.36 17.21 -13.25
CA PHE A 624 -13.73 18.29 -12.33
C PHE A 624 -12.61 19.30 -12.13
N MET A 625 -11.36 18.84 -12.03
CA MET A 625 -10.18 19.70 -11.96
C MET A 625 -10.01 20.57 -13.21
N GLU A 626 -10.50 20.12 -14.37
CA GLU A 626 -10.42 20.86 -15.64
C GLU A 626 -11.56 21.90 -15.81
N HIS A 627 -12.71 21.70 -15.16
CA HIS A 627 -13.96 22.42 -15.45
C HIS A 627 -14.56 23.25 -14.29
N SER A 628 -14.06 23.16 -13.05
CA SER A 628 -14.55 23.95 -11.90
C SER A 628 -13.59 25.07 -11.46
N ASP A 629 -14.11 26.26 -11.12
CA ASP A 629 -13.33 27.43 -10.66
C ASP A 629 -13.14 27.48 -9.13
N PHE A 630 -13.86 26.65 -8.37
CA PHE A 630 -13.86 26.67 -6.90
C PHE A 630 -12.57 26.14 -6.24
N VAL A 631 -11.50 26.02 -7.03
CA VAL A 631 -10.20 25.43 -6.65
C VAL A 631 -9.39 26.34 -5.71
N ASN A 632 -9.74 27.63 -5.56
CA ASN A 632 -8.83 28.61 -4.97
C ASN A 632 -9.34 29.47 -3.79
N THR A 633 -10.48 29.16 -3.16
CA THR A 633 -10.91 29.92 -1.97
C THR A 633 -11.52 29.04 -0.88
N VAL A 634 -10.74 28.78 0.17
CA VAL A 634 -11.14 28.31 1.52
C VAL A 634 -11.88 26.95 1.63
N GLU A 635 -12.43 26.37 0.56
CA GLU A 635 -13.02 25.02 0.56
C GLU A 635 -12.12 23.97 -0.13
N ASP A 636 -10.91 23.81 0.41
CA ASP A 636 -9.96 22.72 0.09
C ASP A 636 -10.53 21.31 0.36
N SER A 637 -11.69 21.19 1.01
CA SER A 637 -12.24 19.93 1.53
C SER A 637 -12.85 19.01 0.47
N MET A 638 -13.46 19.56 -0.60
CA MET A 638 -14.22 18.79 -1.59
C MET A 638 -13.33 18.14 -2.66
N ILE A 639 -12.30 18.85 -3.17
CA ILE A 639 -11.31 18.31 -4.11
C ILE A 639 -10.45 17.23 -3.42
N ASN A 640 -10.03 17.49 -2.17
CA ASN A 640 -9.38 16.49 -1.32
C ASN A 640 -10.25 15.24 -1.12
N LEU A 641 -11.58 15.37 -1.12
CA LEU A 641 -12.49 14.23 -1.02
C LEU A 641 -12.46 13.32 -2.26
N TYR A 642 -12.33 13.88 -3.47
CA TYR A 642 -12.29 13.10 -4.72
C TYR A 642 -10.95 12.39 -4.91
N GLU A 643 -9.86 13.09 -4.62
CA GLU A 643 -8.53 12.51 -4.57
C GLU A 643 -8.47 11.38 -3.53
N LEU A 644 -9.02 11.62 -2.33
CA LEU A 644 -9.17 10.62 -1.28
C LEU A 644 -10.03 9.43 -1.72
N LYS A 645 -11.15 9.66 -2.42
CA LYS A 645 -12.02 8.60 -2.96
C LYS A 645 -11.28 7.74 -4.00
N TRP A 646 -10.60 8.34 -4.97
CA TRP A 646 -9.82 7.61 -5.98
C TRP A 646 -8.69 6.78 -5.34
N LYS A 647 -7.88 7.40 -4.45
CA LYS A 647 -6.78 6.73 -3.75
C LYS A 647 -7.30 5.59 -2.88
N THR A 648 -8.38 5.81 -2.13
CA THR A 648 -9.04 4.75 -1.36
C THR A 648 -9.44 3.57 -2.24
N HIS A 649 -10.05 3.82 -3.39
CA HIS A 649 -10.42 2.74 -4.32
C HIS A 649 -9.19 2.00 -4.88
N SER A 650 -8.09 2.70 -5.11
CA SER A 650 -6.82 2.12 -5.54
C SER A 650 -6.21 1.20 -4.46
N ILE A 651 -6.21 1.65 -3.21
CA ILE A 651 -5.73 0.87 -2.05
C ILE A 651 -6.61 -0.35 -1.81
N MET A 652 -7.93 -0.21 -1.95
CA MET A 652 -8.85 -1.34 -1.86
C MET A 652 -8.61 -2.35 -2.97
N ALA A 653 -8.29 -1.92 -4.20
CA ALA A 653 -7.93 -2.82 -5.29
C ALA A 653 -6.62 -3.59 -4.99
N ALA A 654 -5.62 -2.93 -4.43
CA ALA A 654 -4.37 -3.56 -4.00
C ALA A 654 -4.58 -4.55 -2.85
N PHE A 655 -5.38 -4.18 -1.85
CA PHE A 655 -5.75 -5.07 -0.74
C PHE A 655 -6.49 -6.32 -1.25
N ARG A 656 -7.45 -6.14 -2.17
CA ARG A 656 -8.14 -7.26 -2.84
C ARG A 656 -7.18 -8.18 -3.57
N ALA A 657 -6.20 -7.64 -4.30
CA ALA A 657 -5.20 -8.44 -4.99
C ALA A 657 -4.36 -9.28 -4.02
N GLY A 658 -3.91 -8.69 -2.91
CA GLY A 658 -3.20 -9.41 -1.84
C GLY A 658 -4.04 -10.52 -1.20
N MET A 659 -5.30 -10.21 -0.88
CA MET A 659 -6.26 -11.17 -0.32
C MET A 659 -6.60 -12.31 -1.30
N LEU A 660 -6.63 -12.02 -2.60
CA LEU A 660 -6.83 -13.02 -3.64
C LEU A 660 -5.66 -14.01 -3.70
N VAL A 661 -4.42 -13.54 -3.56
CA VAL A 661 -3.23 -14.42 -3.49
C VAL A 661 -3.31 -15.34 -2.27
N LEU A 662 -3.65 -14.80 -1.09
CA LEU A 662 -3.87 -15.61 0.12
C LEU A 662 -4.96 -16.66 -0.08
N ASN A 663 -6.09 -16.27 -0.64
CA ASN A 663 -7.21 -17.17 -0.94
C ASN A 663 -6.83 -18.28 -1.93
N LEU A 664 -6.02 -17.97 -2.95
CA LEU A 664 -5.48 -18.96 -3.88
C LEU A 664 -4.57 -19.98 -3.18
N LEU A 665 -3.74 -19.55 -2.22
CA LEU A 665 -2.88 -20.45 -1.45
C LEU A 665 -3.71 -21.42 -0.59
N ILE A 666 -4.73 -20.91 0.10
CA ILE A 666 -5.66 -21.73 0.91
C ILE A 666 -6.40 -22.73 0.00
N ALA A 667 -6.91 -22.26 -1.15
CA ALA A 667 -7.61 -23.11 -2.11
C ALA A 667 -6.70 -24.20 -2.70
N LEU A 668 -5.45 -23.87 -3.04
CA LEU A 668 -4.47 -24.83 -3.55
C LEU A 668 -4.13 -25.90 -2.51
N ALA A 669 -3.90 -25.49 -1.25
CA ALA A 669 -3.61 -26.42 -0.16
C ALA A 669 -4.79 -27.35 0.11
N ALA A 670 -6.02 -26.83 0.09
CA ALA A 670 -7.25 -27.60 0.22
C ALA A 670 -7.43 -28.60 -0.93
N LEU A 671 -7.16 -28.17 -2.16
CA LEU A 671 -7.22 -29.01 -3.35
C LEU A 671 -6.22 -30.16 -3.25
N ILE A 672 -4.94 -29.86 -2.98
CA ILE A 672 -3.89 -30.88 -2.79
C ILE A 672 -4.33 -31.89 -1.73
N ASN A 673 -4.92 -31.42 -0.63
CA ASN A 673 -5.37 -32.29 0.42
C ASN A 673 -6.55 -33.19 -0.01
N LEU A 674 -7.55 -32.62 -0.70
CA LEU A 674 -8.67 -33.36 -1.27
C LEU A 674 -8.19 -34.45 -2.24
N LEU A 675 -7.26 -34.10 -3.14
CA LEU A 675 -6.63 -35.02 -4.09
C LEU A 675 -6.01 -36.22 -3.36
N ASN A 676 -5.24 -35.94 -2.30
CA ASN A 676 -4.57 -36.96 -1.50
C ASN A 676 -5.56 -37.89 -0.80
N ILE A 677 -6.60 -37.33 -0.17
CA ILE A 677 -7.62 -38.11 0.55
C ILE A 677 -8.36 -39.07 -0.39
N ILE A 678 -8.76 -38.58 -1.57
CA ILE A 678 -9.51 -39.35 -2.56
C ILE A 678 -8.60 -40.42 -3.17
N SER A 679 -7.41 -40.05 -3.62
CA SER A 679 -6.45 -40.97 -4.25
C SER A 679 -6.09 -42.12 -3.31
N THR A 680 -5.71 -41.80 -2.06
CA THR A 680 -5.40 -42.82 -1.03
C THR A 680 -6.64 -43.65 -0.68
N GLY A 681 -7.83 -43.08 -0.80
CA GLY A 681 -9.09 -43.76 -0.57
C GLY A 681 -9.43 -44.86 -1.55
N ILE A 682 -9.25 -44.56 -2.83
CA ILE A 682 -9.48 -45.51 -3.91
C ILE A 682 -8.36 -46.56 -3.90
N ALA A 683 -7.11 -46.16 -3.65
CA ALA A 683 -5.99 -47.09 -3.49
C ALA A 683 -6.24 -48.10 -2.34
N ASN A 684 -6.69 -47.63 -1.17
CA ASN A 684 -6.95 -48.50 -0.01
C ASN A 684 -8.14 -49.45 -0.19
N ARG A 685 -9.08 -49.15 -1.09
CA ARG A 685 -10.28 -49.97 -1.34
C ARG A 685 -10.18 -50.81 -2.60
N ARG A 686 -9.00 -50.86 -3.23
CA ARG A 686 -8.79 -51.49 -4.53
C ARG A 686 -9.30 -52.94 -4.61
N SER A 687 -8.95 -53.78 -3.64
CA SER A 687 -9.38 -55.19 -3.61
C SER A 687 -10.89 -55.36 -3.37
N GLU A 688 -11.51 -54.43 -2.63
CA GLU A 688 -12.97 -54.37 -2.42
C GLU A 688 -13.70 -53.98 -3.71
N LEU A 689 -13.22 -52.96 -4.43
CA LEU A 689 -13.80 -52.54 -5.71
C LEU A 689 -13.68 -53.64 -6.78
N ALA A 690 -12.52 -54.30 -6.85
CA ALA A 690 -12.30 -55.44 -7.74
C ALA A 690 -13.25 -56.61 -7.42
N SER A 691 -13.49 -56.88 -6.12
CA SER A 691 -14.44 -57.90 -5.69
C SER A 691 -15.88 -57.56 -6.13
N LEU A 692 -16.27 -56.29 -6.08
CA LEU A 692 -17.59 -55.84 -6.56
C LEU A 692 -17.73 -55.99 -8.08
N GLN A 693 -16.67 -55.72 -8.85
CA GLN A 693 -16.65 -55.99 -10.29
C GLN A 693 -16.78 -57.49 -10.60
N CYS A 694 -16.12 -58.37 -9.82
CA CYS A 694 -16.30 -59.83 -9.94
C CYS A 694 -17.74 -60.28 -9.67
N VAL A 695 -18.45 -59.62 -8.75
CA VAL A 695 -19.87 -59.92 -8.44
C VAL A 695 -20.82 -59.38 -9.52
N GLY A 696 -20.32 -58.60 -10.48
CA GLY A 696 -21.07 -58.11 -11.64
C GLY A 696 -21.32 -56.59 -11.67
N MET A 697 -20.66 -55.81 -10.82
CA MET A 697 -20.73 -54.35 -10.88
C MET A 697 -19.99 -53.82 -12.11
N THR A 698 -20.66 -53.00 -12.92
CA THR A 698 -20.04 -52.39 -14.12
C THR A 698 -19.16 -51.19 -13.77
N ASP A 699 -18.19 -50.86 -14.64
CA ASP A 699 -17.34 -49.67 -14.48
C ASP A 699 -18.16 -48.37 -14.38
N LYS A 700 -19.24 -48.26 -15.16
CA LYS A 700 -20.16 -47.11 -15.08
C LYS A 700 -20.85 -47.00 -13.71
N GLN A 701 -21.16 -48.13 -13.07
CA GLN A 701 -21.75 -48.13 -11.72
C GLN A 701 -20.71 -47.77 -10.65
N LEU A 702 -19.43 -48.11 -10.87
CA LEU A 702 -18.30 -47.72 -10.02
C LEU A 702 -18.00 -46.22 -10.13
N ASP A 703 -17.96 -45.68 -11.34
CA ASP A 703 -17.82 -44.25 -11.60
C ASP A 703 -18.94 -43.46 -10.93
N ARG A 704 -20.20 -43.90 -11.09
CA ARG A 704 -21.36 -43.29 -10.40
C ARG A 704 -21.23 -43.37 -8.89
N MET A 705 -20.79 -44.50 -8.34
CA MET A 705 -20.59 -44.64 -6.89
C MET A 705 -19.55 -43.63 -6.38
N ALA A 706 -18.42 -43.48 -7.07
CA ALA A 706 -17.34 -42.57 -6.67
C ALA A 706 -17.76 -41.09 -6.75
N VAL A 707 -18.51 -40.71 -7.79
CA VAL A 707 -19.11 -39.36 -7.90
C VAL A 707 -20.06 -39.09 -6.74
N ILE A 708 -20.92 -40.06 -6.36
CA ILE A 708 -21.83 -39.90 -5.22
C ILE A 708 -21.07 -39.80 -3.89
N GLU A 709 -19.96 -40.53 -3.71
CA GLU A 709 -19.08 -40.36 -2.54
C GLU A 709 -18.51 -38.93 -2.48
N CYS A 710 -18.03 -38.39 -3.60
CA CYS A 710 -17.57 -37.01 -3.68
C CYS A 710 -18.68 -36.02 -3.27
N LEU A 711 -19.90 -36.23 -3.77
CA LEU A 711 -21.07 -35.40 -3.43
C LEU A 711 -21.40 -35.44 -1.94
N GLN A 712 -21.25 -36.60 -1.29
CA GLN A 712 -21.48 -36.75 0.14
C GLN A 712 -20.43 -36.00 0.97
N PHE A 713 -19.15 -36.04 0.57
CA PHE A 713 -18.09 -35.29 1.24
C PHE A 713 -18.28 -33.78 1.10
N THR A 714 -18.46 -33.29 -0.12
CA THR A 714 -18.55 -31.85 -0.39
C THR A 714 -19.87 -31.26 0.09
N GLY A 715 -20.99 -31.98 -0.06
CA GLY A 715 -22.28 -31.53 0.44
C GLY A 715 -22.33 -31.43 1.96
N ALA A 716 -21.82 -32.43 2.69
CA ALA A 716 -21.72 -32.37 4.15
C ALA A 716 -20.80 -31.22 4.59
N ALA A 717 -19.66 -31.06 3.92
CA ALA A 717 -18.72 -29.99 4.23
C ALA A 717 -19.35 -28.60 4.02
N ALA A 718 -20.08 -28.40 2.92
CA ALA A 718 -20.77 -27.15 2.61
C ALA A 718 -21.83 -26.77 3.65
N ILE A 719 -22.65 -27.73 4.11
CA ILE A 719 -23.68 -27.49 5.12
C ILE A 719 -23.04 -27.07 6.45
N ILE A 720 -22.02 -27.80 6.91
CA ILE A 720 -21.33 -27.46 8.16
C ILE A 720 -20.62 -26.10 8.00
N SER A 721 -20.03 -25.83 6.83
CA SER A 721 -19.39 -24.55 6.55
C SER A 721 -20.37 -23.38 6.64
N ALA A 722 -21.58 -23.56 6.10
CA ALA A 722 -22.64 -22.56 6.17
C ALA A 722 -23.07 -22.26 7.61
N VAL A 723 -23.21 -23.29 8.46
CA VAL A 723 -23.55 -23.10 9.88
C VAL A 723 -22.44 -22.38 10.63
N ILE A 724 -21.18 -22.79 10.47
CA ILE A 724 -20.05 -22.12 11.13
C ILE A 724 -19.94 -20.67 10.66
N CYS A 725 -20.08 -20.43 9.35
CA CYS A 725 -20.01 -19.10 8.77
C CYS A 725 -21.14 -18.20 9.30
N ALA A 726 -22.37 -18.71 9.40
CA ALA A 726 -23.49 -17.99 10.02
C ALA A 726 -23.14 -17.56 11.45
N VAL A 727 -22.66 -18.49 12.30
CA VAL A 727 -22.30 -18.19 13.69
C VAL A 727 -21.22 -17.12 13.78
N VAL A 728 -20.17 -17.19 12.94
CA VAL A 728 -19.08 -16.21 12.93
C VAL A 728 -19.57 -14.84 12.46
N VAL A 729 -20.34 -14.78 11.38
CA VAL A 729 -20.83 -13.53 10.80
C VAL A 729 -21.80 -12.82 11.76
N PHE A 730 -22.81 -13.52 12.27
CA PHE A 730 -23.77 -12.94 13.23
C PHE A 730 -23.12 -12.64 14.59
N GLY A 731 -22.18 -13.49 15.04
CA GLY A 731 -21.43 -13.27 16.27
C GLY A 731 -20.49 -12.07 16.20
N ALA A 732 -19.85 -11.84 15.05
CA ALA A 732 -19.01 -10.66 14.82
C ALA A 732 -19.83 -9.37 14.89
N GLN A 733 -21.01 -9.33 14.26
CA GLN A 733 -21.92 -8.18 14.34
C GLN A 733 -22.27 -7.88 15.80
N PHE A 734 -22.78 -8.87 16.52
CA PHE A 734 -23.19 -8.70 17.92
C PHE A 734 -22.03 -8.25 18.82
N GLY A 735 -20.86 -8.89 18.68
CA GLY A 735 -19.67 -8.58 19.49
C GLY A 735 -19.14 -7.17 19.23
N LEU A 736 -19.14 -6.73 17.97
CA LEU A 736 -18.64 -5.41 17.60
C LEU A 736 -19.58 -4.30 18.05
N THR A 737 -20.90 -4.48 17.89
CA THR A 737 -21.91 -3.57 18.45
C THR A 737 -21.78 -3.45 19.97
N ALA A 738 -21.59 -4.57 20.67
CA ALA A 738 -21.37 -4.55 22.12
C ALA A 738 -20.07 -3.82 22.52
N LEU A 739 -19.00 -3.98 21.73
CA LEU A 739 -17.71 -3.33 21.97
C LEU A 739 -17.79 -1.80 21.77
N ILE A 740 -18.46 -1.34 20.72
CA ILE A 740 -18.67 0.10 20.46
C ILE A 740 -19.45 0.72 21.60
N ASN A 741 -20.55 0.07 22.01
CA ASN A 741 -21.37 0.53 23.15
C ASN A 741 -20.58 0.60 24.47
N ALA A 742 -19.58 -0.27 24.65
CA ALA A 742 -18.74 -0.30 25.85
C ALA A 742 -17.52 0.64 25.79
N SER A 743 -17.05 1.02 24.59
CA SER A 743 -15.81 1.80 24.41
C SER A 743 -16.07 3.30 24.28
N PHE A 744 -17.24 3.71 23.78
CA PHE A 744 -17.63 5.11 23.56
C PHE A 744 -18.76 5.52 24.52
N VAL A 745 -18.58 5.22 25.81
CA VAL A 745 -19.61 5.46 26.85
C VAL A 745 -19.88 6.96 27.03
N ASP A 746 -18.85 7.78 26.90
CA ASP A 746 -18.89 9.24 27.09
C ASP A 746 -19.32 10.03 25.84
N GLU A 747 -19.42 9.37 24.68
CA GLU A 747 -19.92 10.01 23.45
C GLU A 747 -21.45 9.90 23.34
N GLY A 748 -22.06 10.85 22.63
CA GLY A 748 -23.52 10.94 22.45
C GLY A 748 -24.12 9.68 21.81
N GLU A 749 -25.39 9.40 22.09
CA GLU A 749 -26.12 8.24 21.55
C GLU A 749 -26.09 8.21 20.01
N GLU A 750 -26.14 9.37 19.38
CA GLU A 750 -26.08 9.53 17.93
C GLU A 750 -24.71 9.15 17.36
N THR A 751 -23.60 9.49 18.03
CA THR A 751 -22.25 9.09 17.61
C THR A 751 -22.07 7.57 17.69
N ARG A 752 -22.62 6.93 18.74
CA ARG A 752 -22.60 5.46 18.85
C ARG A 752 -23.41 4.78 17.74
N LYS A 753 -24.60 5.30 17.42
CA LYS A 753 -25.43 4.78 16.30
C LYS A 753 -24.70 4.93 14.98
N MET A 754 -24.09 6.10 14.72
CA MET A 754 -23.26 6.34 13.54
C MET A 754 -22.14 5.30 13.42
N LEU A 755 -21.34 5.10 14.48
CA LEU A 755 -20.24 4.13 14.48
C LEU A 755 -20.69 2.68 14.24
N ILE A 756 -21.85 2.28 14.76
CA ILE A 756 -22.42 0.94 14.53
C ILE A 756 -22.83 0.77 13.07
N ASN A 757 -23.46 1.80 12.50
CA ASN A 757 -23.97 1.80 11.14
C ASN A 757 -22.84 1.86 10.08
N MET A 758 -21.71 2.49 10.41
CA MET A 758 -20.52 2.50 9.55
C MET A 758 -19.91 1.10 9.30
N ILE A 759 -20.25 0.09 10.10
CA ILE A 759 -19.68 -1.25 9.98
C ILE A 759 -20.65 -2.20 9.27
N HIS A 760 -20.40 -2.44 7.99
CA HIS A 760 -21.25 -3.27 7.15
C HIS A 760 -20.76 -4.72 7.03
N ILE A 761 -21.41 -5.63 7.74
CA ILE A 761 -21.11 -7.07 7.65
C ILE A 761 -21.97 -7.73 6.57
N ASP A 762 -21.33 -8.35 5.58
CA ASP A 762 -22.03 -9.05 4.51
C ASP A 762 -22.56 -10.42 4.96
N HIS A 763 -23.89 -10.56 4.97
CA HIS A 763 -24.58 -11.77 5.38
C HIS A 763 -24.88 -12.76 4.25
N ILE A 764 -24.71 -12.40 2.96
CA ILE A 764 -25.18 -13.22 1.83
C ILE A 764 -24.01 -13.82 1.05
N THR A 765 -23.03 -12.98 0.69
CA THR A 765 -21.90 -13.39 -0.14
C THR A 765 -21.10 -14.58 0.42
N PRO A 766 -20.89 -14.72 1.75
CA PRO A 766 -20.22 -15.91 2.27
C PRO A 766 -20.91 -17.23 1.87
N PHE A 767 -22.24 -17.26 1.82
CA PHE A 767 -23.01 -18.46 1.47
C PHE A 767 -22.92 -18.80 -0.02
N ILE A 768 -22.94 -17.79 -0.89
CA ILE A 768 -22.72 -17.96 -2.34
C ILE A 768 -21.31 -18.54 -2.59
N ARG A 769 -20.30 -18.00 -1.91
CA ARG A 769 -18.91 -18.48 -2.01
C ARG A 769 -18.74 -19.90 -1.48
N ILE A 770 -19.45 -20.28 -0.43
CA ILE A 770 -19.48 -21.67 0.07
C ILE A 770 -20.04 -22.61 -1.02
N MET A 771 -21.14 -22.23 -1.68
CA MET A 771 -21.69 -23.03 -2.78
C MET A 771 -20.71 -23.19 -3.94
N LEU A 772 -20.09 -22.09 -4.41
CA LEU A 772 -19.09 -22.12 -5.49
C LEU A 772 -17.87 -22.97 -5.12
N SER A 773 -17.34 -22.80 -3.91
CA SER A 773 -16.20 -23.58 -3.42
C SER A 773 -16.51 -25.07 -3.30
N ALA A 774 -17.71 -25.40 -2.84
CA ALA A 774 -18.17 -26.79 -2.76
C ALA A 774 -18.35 -27.43 -4.15
N LEU A 775 -18.83 -26.66 -5.14
CA LEU A 775 -18.93 -27.08 -6.54
C LEU A 775 -17.55 -27.35 -7.15
N THR A 776 -16.59 -26.44 -6.95
CA THR A 776 -15.22 -26.62 -7.45
C THR A 776 -14.53 -27.81 -6.78
N ALA A 777 -14.67 -27.97 -5.46
CA ALA A 777 -14.16 -29.14 -4.75
C ALA A 777 -14.81 -30.44 -5.25
N PHE A 778 -16.12 -30.41 -5.54
CA PHE A 778 -16.85 -31.56 -6.07
C PHE A 778 -16.33 -31.96 -7.45
N ALA A 779 -16.16 -31.00 -8.36
CA ALA A 779 -15.62 -31.22 -9.70
C ALA A 779 -14.20 -31.80 -9.64
N ALA A 780 -13.30 -31.19 -8.85
CA ALA A 780 -11.95 -31.69 -8.63
C ALA A 780 -11.93 -33.11 -8.07
N GLY A 781 -12.80 -33.39 -7.07
CA GLY A 781 -12.92 -34.72 -6.48
C GLY A 781 -13.41 -35.78 -7.48
N CYS A 782 -14.35 -35.41 -8.35
CA CYS A 782 -14.84 -36.28 -9.42
C CYS A 782 -13.74 -36.60 -10.43
N VAL A 783 -13.05 -35.58 -10.97
CA VAL A 783 -11.95 -35.77 -11.92
C VAL A 783 -10.90 -36.70 -11.34
N THR A 784 -10.49 -36.46 -10.11
CA THR A 784 -9.47 -37.26 -9.42
C THR A 784 -9.91 -38.70 -9.22
N SER A 785 -11.15 -38.88 -8.77
CA SER A 785 -11.71 -40.22 -8.56
C SER A 785 -11.75 -41.02 -9.86
N LEU A 786 -12.23 -40.39 -10.94
CA LEU A 786 -12.37 -41.02 -12.24
C LEU A 786 -11.00 -41.34 -12.89
N VAL A 787 -10.04 -40.41 -12.81
CA VAL A 787 -8.67 -40.65 -13.29
C VAL A 787 -8.04 -41.82 -12.55
N MET A 788 -8.20 -41.88 -11.22
CA MET A 788 -7.61 -42.95 -10.42
C MET A 788 -8.28 -44.31 -10.65
N LEU A 789 -9.60 -44.34 -10.81
CA LEU A 789 -10.33 -45.57 -11.16
C LEU A 789 -9.94 -46.08 -12.55
N ARG A 790 -9.82 -45.20 -13.54
CA ARG A 790 -9.36 -45.58 -14.89
C ARG A 790 -7.92 -46.09 -14.88
N ALA A 791 -7.04 -45.47 -14.11
CA ALA A 791 -5.66 -45.92 -13.93
C ALA A 791 -5.57 -47.28 -13.22
N GLN A 792 -6.54 -47.64 -12.37
CA GLN A 792 -6.60 -48.96 -11.73
C GLN A 792 -7.17 -50.04 -12.67
N ASN A 793 -8.16 -49.70 -13.49
CA ASN A 793 -8.80 -50.62 -14.43
C ASN A 793 -7.89 -51.09 -15.57
N THR A 794 -6.68 -50.55 -15.72
CA THR A 794 -5.67 -51.10 -16.64
C THR A 794 -5.05 -52.41 -16.14
N ASP A 795 -5.11 -52.68 -14.84
CA ASP A 795 -4.51 -53.87 -14.21
C ASP A 795 -5.54 -55.01 -14.13
N SER A 796 -5.10 -56.27 -14.21
CA SER A 796 -6.02 -57.42 -14.19
C SER A 796 -6.76 -57.56 -12.86
N LEU A 797 -8.04 -57.98 -12.87
CA LEU A 797 -8.85 -58.17 -11.65
C LEU A 797 -8.19 -59.09 -10.61
N SER A 798 -7.46 -60.11 -11.06
CA SER A 798 -6.67 -61.00 -10.20
C SER A 798 -5.55 -60.27 -9.45
N GLU A 799 -4.82 -59.39 -10.13
CA GLU A 799 -3.76 -58.57 -9.52
C GLU A 799 -4.33 -57.53 -8.56
N GLN A 800 -5.48 -56.94 -8.89
CA GLN A 800 -6.17 -56.01 -8.01
C GLN A 800 -6.60 -56.67 -6.69
N ILE A 801 -7.09 -57.93 -6.74
CA ILE A 801 -7.50 -58.70 -5.56
C ILE A 801 -6.30 -59.19 -4.74
N ARG A 802 -5.20 -59.58 -5.40
CA ARG A 802 -3.97 -60.05 -4.72
C ARG A 802 -3.27 -58.97 -3.90
N GLY A 803 -3.66 -57.71 -4.06
CA GLY A 803 -3.13 -56.60 -3.27
C GLY A 803 -1.64 -56.35 -3.51
N THR A 804 -1.10 -56.79 -4.65
CA THR A 804 0.24 -56.38 -5.10
C THR A 804 0.28 -54.86 -5.16
N GLU A 805 1.32 -54.27 -4.58
CA GLU A 805 1.55 -52.81 -4.63
C GLU A 805 1.30 -52.32 -6.05
N MET A 806 0.50 -51.27 -6.17
CA MET A 806 0.31 -50.58 -7.43
C MET A 806 1.68 -50.06 -7.85
N GLN A 807 2.37 -50.78 -8.73
CA GLN A 807 3.54 -50.28 -9.41
C GLN A 807 3.05 -49.20 -10.36
N LEU A 808 2.84 -48.00 -9.81
CA LEU A 808 2.82 -46.78 -10.59
C LEU A 808 4.20 -46.72 -11.25
N ASP A 809 4.30 -47.23 -12.47
CA ASP A 809 5.50 -47.17 -13.29
C ASP A 809 5.97 -45.70 -13.25
N THR A 810 7.08 -45.47 -12.56
CA THR A 810 7.57 -44.12 -12.21
C THR A 810 7.90 -43.29 -13.46
N ARG A 811 7.94 -43.93 -14.63
CA ARG A 811 8.06 -43.29 -15.93
C ARG A 811 6.76 -42.65 -16.43
N LYS A 812 5.58 -43.10 -16.00
CA LYS A 812 4.25 -42.70 -16.54
C LYS A 812 3.40 -41.81 -15.62
N SER A 813 3.78 -41.58 -14.36
CA SER A 813 3.16 -40.54 -13.50
C SER A 813 3.60 -39.14 -13.95
N HIS A 814 3.22 -38.79 -15.17
CA HIS A 814 3.45 -37.50 -15.78
C HIS A 814 2.68 -36.40 -15.07
N LEU A 815 1.58 -36.68 -14.37
CA LEU A 815 0.70 -35.62 -13.90
C LEU A 815 1.38 -34.68 -12.88
N LEU A 816 1.84 -35.18 -11.73
CA LEU A 816 2.45 -34.34 -10.69
C LEU A 816 3.79 -33.72 -11.14
N ARG A 817 4.62 -34.51 -11.82
CA ARG A 817 5.89 -34.04 -12.38
C ARG A 817 5.64 -32.97 -13.42
N ASN A 818 4.68 -33.16 -14.33
CA ASN A 818 4.36 -32.20 -15.36
C ASN A 818 3.61 -30.99 -14.79
N THR A 819 2.82 -31.11 -13.72
CA THR A 819 2.20 -29.95 -13.06
C THR A 819 3.26 -29.08 -12.39
N LEU A 820 4.23 -29.67 -11.68
CA LEU A 820 5.34 -28.92 -11.08
C LEU A 820 6.33 -28.37 -12.12
N ILE A 821 6.64 -29.14 -13.18
CA ILE A 821 7.47 -28.67 -14.31
C ILE A 821 6.75 -27.60 -15.12
N ALA A 822 5.44 -27.69 -15.32
CA ALA A 822 4.66 -26.65 -16.00
C ALA A 822 4.60 -25.36 -15.17
N ALA A 823 4.41 -25.47 -13.85
CA ALA A 823 4.45 -24.32 -12.96
C ALA A 823 5.84 -23.65 -12.92
N ALA A 824 6.91 -24.43 -12.75
CA ALA A 824 8.28 -23.91 -12.78
C ALA A 824 8.67 -23.39 -14.17
N GLY A 825 8.25 -24.08 -15.23
CA GLY A 825 8.47 -23.68 -16.62
C GLY A 825 7.75 -22.39 -16.98
N ALA A 826 6.52 -22.17 -16.48
CA ALA A 826 5.81 -20.92 -16.66
C ALA A 826 6.55 -19.75 -15.99
N VAL A 827 7.06 -19.93 -14.77
CA VAL A 827 7.86 -18.89 -14.08
C VAL A 827 9.15 -18.57 -14.84
N VAL A 828 9.87 -19.59 -15.31
CA VAL A 828 11.09 -19.40 -16.11
C VAL A 828 10.81 -18.72 -17.44
N LEU A 829 9.70 -19.06 -18.12
CA LEU A 829 9.29 -18.42 -19.36
C LEU A 829 8.92 -16.96 -19.16
N VAL A 830 8.28 -16.60 -18.04
CA VAL A 830 7.97 -15.21 -17.70
C VAL A 830 9.26 -14.41 -17.45
N ILE A 831 10.17 -14.92 -16.60
CA ILE A 831 11.45 -14.24 -16.30
C ILE A 831 12.33 -14.13 -17.56
N GLY A 832 12.41 -15.21 -18.35
CA GLY A 832 13.14 -15.23 -19.61
C GLY A 832 12.56 -14.26 -20.64
N GLY A 833 11.23 -14.22 -20.78
CA GLY A 833 10.53 -13.27 -21.65
C GLY A 833 10.76 -11.82 -21.24
N LEU A 834 10.65 -11.50 -19.95
CA LEU A 834 10.96 -10.18 -19.40
C LEU A 834 12.42 -9.77 -19.69
N ARG A 835 13.38 -10.69 -19.53
CA ARG A 835 14.79 -10.40 -19.81
C ARG A 835 15.07 -10.20 -21.30
N ILE A 836 14.48 -11.01 -22.18
CA ILE A 836 14.60 -10.85 -23.63
C ILE A 836 14.01 -9.50 -24.06
N TYR A 837 12.84 -9.12 -23.52
CA TYR A 837 12.24 -7.82 -23.74
C TYR A 837 13.17 -6.68 -23.30
N SER A 838 13.69 -6.73 -22.06
CA SER A 838 14.60 -5.72 -21.51
C SER A 838 15.84 -5.50 -22.39
N VAL A 839 16.51 -6.58 -22.79
CA VAL A 839 17.71 -6.54 -23.65
C VAL A 839 17.38 -6.03 -25.04
N THR A 840 16.27 -6.46 -25.62
CA THR A 840 15.84 -6.02 -26.97
C THR A 840 15.50 -4.54 -26.96
N ALA A 841 14.75 -4.08 -25.96
CA ALA A 841 14.42 -2.67 -25.78
C ALA A 841 15.67 -1.81 -25.61
N TYR A 842 16.65 -2.24 -24.80
CA TYR A 842 17.95 -1.55 -24.67
C TYR A 842 18.67 -1.37 -26.01
N HIS A 843 18.72 -2.41 -26.86
CA HIS A 843 19.37 -2.30 -28.16
C HIS A 843 18.60 -1.41 -29.15
N ILE A 844 17.28 -1.34 -29.03
CA ILE A 844 16.46 -0.41 -29.79
C ILE A 844 16.76 1.02 -29.34
N ASP A 845 16.71 1.27 -28.02
CA ASP A 845 16.96 2.59 -27.43
C ASP A 845 18.34 3.12 -27.82
N ARG A 846 19.37 2.27 -27.73
CA ARG A 846 20.74 2.62 -28.14
C ARG A 846 20.85 2.96 -29.63
N ARG A 847 20.16 2.21 -30.51
CA ARG A 847 20.18 2.48 -31.95
C ARG A 847 19.51 3.80 -32.29
N GLU A 848 18.42 4.14 -31.61
CA GLU A 848 17.77 5.44 -31.81
C GLU A 848 18.65 6.59 -31.28
N TYR A 849 19.37 6.38 -30.17
CA TYR A 849 20.36 7.34 -29.66
C TYR A 849 21.55 7.54 -30.60
N GLU A 850 22.02 6.46 -31.22
CA GLU A 850 23.07 6.50 -32.26
C GLU A 850 22.60 7.23 -33.51
N LYS A 851 21.38 6.97 -34.00
CA LYS A 851 20.79 7.68 -35.14
C LYS A 851 20.62 9.18 -34.88
N ALA A 852 20.33 9.57 -33.64
CA ALA A 852 20.24 10.96 -33.23
C ALA A 852 21.61 11.67 -33.15
N GLY A 853 22.72 10.94 -33.32
CA GLY A 853 24.06 11.50 -33.41
C GLY A 853 24.77 11.74 -32.08
N TYR A 854 24.22 11.26 -30.96
CA TYR A 854 24.78 11.48 -29.62
C TYR A 854 25.74 10.38 -29.15
N LEU A 855 25.96 9.33 -29.95
CA LEU A 855 26.77 8.18 -29.56
C LEU A 855 28.17 8.22 -30.21
N ASN A 856 29.21 8.30 -29.37
CA ASN A 856 30.60 8.11 -29.72
C ASN A 856 31.33 7.38 -28.58
N LEU A 857 31.43 6.05 -28.67
CA LEU A 857 32.04 5.22 -27.63
C LEU A 857 33.55 5.12 -27.81
N VAL A 858 34.28 5.60 -26.81
CA VAL A 858 35.75 5.51 -26.71
C VAL A 858 36.17 4.67 -25.50
N ASP A 859 37.41 4.19 -25.50
CA ASP A 859 37.94 3.47 -24.35
C ASP A 859 38.22 4.47 -23.20
N GLY A 860 37.62 4.25 -22.02
CA GLY A 860 37.96 4.94 -20.77
C GLY A 860 39.10 4.23 -20.04
N ALA A 861 39.21 4.40 -18.72
CA ALA A 861 40.30 3.77 -17.97
C ALA A 861 40.17 2.23 -17.93
N ASP A 862 38.95 1.70 -17.77
CA ASP A 862 38.69 0.25 -17.71
C ASP A 862 37.43 -0.25 -18.44
N LYS A 863 36.70 0.64 -19.12
CA LYS A 863 35.40 0.37 -19.79
C LYS A 863 35.16 1.40 -20.89
N LYS A 864 34.15 1.20 -21.74
CA LYS A 864 33.81 2.20 -22.76
C LYS A 864 32.90 3.28 -22.22
N ILE A 865 33.23 4.53 -22.55
CA ILE A 865 32.41 5.69 -22.20
C ILE A 865 32.02 6.46 -23.45
N ASN A 866 30.82 7.02 -23.44
CA ASN A 866 30.31 7.88 -24.49
C ASN A 866 30.92 9.27 -24.33
N VAL A 867 31.52 9.81 -25.39
CA VAL A 867 32.09 11.16 -25.42
C VAL A 867 31.51 11.88 -26.62
N TYR A 868 30.39 12.55 -26.41
CA TYR A 868 29.73 13.36 -27.43
C TYR A 868 30.41 14.72 -27.55
N SER A 869 30.47 15.31 -28.75
CA SER A 869 31.02 16.65 -28.95
C SER A 869 30.23 17.45 -29.98
N THR A 870 30.15 18.76 -29.78
CA THR A 870 29.48 19.71 -30.67
C THR A 870 30.18 21.08 -30.63
N GLY A 871 29.72 22.03 -31.43
CA GLY A 871 30.31 23.37 -31.56
C GLY A 871 31.48 23.45 -32.54
N ALA A 872 32.32 24.47 -32.39
CA ALA A 872 33.43 24.76 -33.28
C ALA A 872 34.51 23.67 -33.22
N GLN A 873 35.07 23.30 -34.37
CA GLN A 873 36.29 22.46 -34.42
C GLN A 873 37.49 23.32 -34.02
N ASN A 874 38.21 22.93 -32.96
CA ASN A 874 39.30 23.71 -32.35
C ASN A 874 38.85 25.11 -31.90
N GLY A 875 37.76 25.16 -31.12
CA GLY A 875 37.27 26.40 -30.54
C GLY A 875 38.28 27.01 -29.55
N LYS A 876 38.02 28.27 -29.17
CA LYS A 876 38.87 29.03 -28.23
C LYS A 876 39.09 28.28 -26.92
N HIS A 877 37.99 27.75 -26.37
CA HIS A 877 37.98 26.90 -25.19
C HIS A 877 37.42 25.52 -25.51
N THR A 878 37.93 24.50 -24.81
CA THR A 878 37.29 23.18 -24.75
C THR A 878 36.47 23.10 -23.47
N ILE A 879 35.14 23.25 -23.60
CA ILE A 879 34.20 23.22 -22.47
C ILE A 879 33.69 21.79 -22.30
N VAL A 880 33.94 21.21 -21.13
CA VAL A 880 33.55 19.85 -20.77
C VAL A 880 32.29 19.89 -19.91
N GLY A 881 31.17 19.40 -20.45
CA GLY A 881 29.89 19.28 -19.77
C GLY A 881 29.81 18.03 -18.88
N ILE A 882 29.85 18.20 -17.57
CA ILE A 882 29.75 17.10 -16.58
C ILE A 882 28.35 17.06 -15.98
N ALA A 883 27.62 15.98 -16.27
CA ALA A 883 26.24 15.78 -15.82
C ALA A 883 26.12 15.57 -14.30
N GLY A 884 25.00 16.00 -13.72
CA GLY A 884 24.63 15.71 -12.32
C GLY A 884 24.23 14.25 -12.08
N MET A 885 23.91 13.90 -10.84
CA MET A 885 23.41 12.57 -10.50
C MET A 885 22.04 12.33 -11.14
N GLY A 886 21.82 11.16 -11.76
CA GLY A 886 20.57 10.81 -12.44
C GLY A 886 20.32 11.47 -13.81
N VAL A 887 21.19 12.40 -14.25
CA VAL A 887 21.04 13.11 -15.53
C VAL A 887 21.63 12.29 -16.69
N ASN A 888 20.80 11.48 -17.35
CA ASN A 888 21.24 10.51 -18.37
C ASN A 888 21.35 11.06 -19.81
N CYS A 889 20.95 12.30 -20.06
CA CYS A 889 20.97 12.90 -21.41
C CYS A 889 21.37 14.38 -21.39
N PHE A 890 22.46 14.71 -20.69
CA PHE A 890 22.89 16.10 -20.48
C PHE A 890 23.06 16.94 -21.76
N PRO A 891 23.69 16.46 -22.87
CA PRO A 891 23.86 17.28 -24.08
C PRO A 891 22.54 17.65 -24.77
N LEU A 892 21.47 16.87 -24.53
CA LEU A 892 20.13 17.18 -25.04
C LEU A 892 19.48 18.29 -24.21
N ILE A 893 19.59 18.21 -22.89
CA ILE A 893 19.00 19.22 -21.98
C ILE A 893 19.70 20.58 -22.19
N THR A 894 21.01 20.58 -22.48
CA THR A 894 21.76 21.81 -22.77
C THR A 894 21.75 22.23 -24.25
N LYS A 895 20.94 21.62 -25.12
CA LYS A 895 21.02 21.84 -26.58
C LYS A 895 20.99 23.31 -27.00
N GLU A 896 20.08 24.12 -26.45
CA GLU A 896 19.96 25.54 -26.79
C GLU A 896 21.14 26.36 -26.25
N LEU A 897 21.63 26.02 -25.05
CA LEU A 897 22.88 26.58 -24.51
C LEU A 897 24.09 26.22 -25.40
N ASN A 898 24.14 24.98 -25.89
CA ASN A 898 25.21 24.48 -26.75
C ASN A 898 25.26 25.22 -28.09
N ALA A 899 24.10 25.53 -28.67
CA ALA A 899 24.01 26.29 -29.92
C ALA A 899 24.63 27.70 -29.81
N ARG A 900 24.67 28.27 -28.59
CA ARG A 900 25.24 29.58 -28.32
C ARG A 900 26.73 29.50 -27.98
N LEU A 901 27.07 28.70 -26.97
CA LEU A 901 28.46 28.53 -26.54
C LEU A 901 29.35 27.93 -27.64
N GLY A 902 28.78 27.02 -28.45
CA GLY A 902 29.48 26.29 -29.49
C GLY A 902 29.86 27.12 -30.73
N LYS A 903 29.45 28.39 -30.83
CA LYS A 903 29.84 29.26 -31.96
C LYS A 903 31.34 29.50 -32.02
N GLU A 904 31.97 29.68 -30.85
CA GLU A 904 33.41 29.98 -30.73
C GLU A 904 34.18 28.91 -29.93
N ASN A 905 33.47 27.99 -29.27
CA ASN A 905 34.05 27.00 -28.37
C ASN A 905 33.76 25.57 -28.83
N THR A 906 34.63 24.64 -28.43
CA THR A 906 34.40 23.20 -28.57
C THR A 906 33.68 22.71 -27.31
N LEU A 907 32.54 22.05 -27.46
CA LEU A 907 31.77 21.50 -26.34
C LEU A 907 31.88 19.97 -26.33
N VAL A 908 32.18 19.37 -25.18
CA VAL A 908 32.39 17.93 -25.04
C VAL A 908 31.64 17.39 -23.82
N TYR A 909 30.91 16.30 -23.99
CA TYR A 909 30.05 15.68 -22.97
C TYR A 909 30.46 14.22 -22.77
N PRO A 910 31.30 13.94 -21.77
CA PRO A 910 31.61 12.57 -21.39
C PRO A 910 30.54 12.02 -20.42
N ASP A 911 29.90 10.91 -20.80
CA ASP A 911 28.99 10.18 -19.92
C ASP A 911 29.80 9.17 -19.08
N ARG A 912 29.75 9.30 -17.74
CA ARG A 912 30.37 8.33 -16.85
C ARG A 912 29.66 6.97 -16.91
N ALA A 913 30.27 5.95 -16.31
CA ALA A 913 29.73 4.59 -16.35
C ALA A 913 28.28 4.53 -15.87
N GLY A 914 27.45 3.77 -16.58
CA GLY A 914 26.03 3.64 -16.28
C GLY A 914 25.13 4.81 -16.68
N TYR A 915 25.69 5.94 -17.13
CA TYR A 915 24.95 7.08 -17.68
C TYR A 915 24.88 7.02 -19.21
N GLY A 916 23.85 7.66 -19.79
CA GLY A 916 23.64 7.68 -21.24
C GLY A 916 23.70 6.29 -21.85
N PHE A 917 24.61 6.07 -22.79
CA PHE A 917 24.91 4.74 -23.36
C PHE A 917 26.34 4.23 -23.09
N SER A 918 27.01 4.80 -22.08
CA SER A 918 28.27 4.25 -21.53
C SER A 918 28.08 2.86 -20.94
N ASP A 919 29.17 2.09 -20.88
CA ASP A 919 29.19 0.78 -20.24
C ASP A 919 28.82 0.89 -18.76
N ASP A 920 28.11 -0.13 -18.25
CA ASP A 920 27.81 -0.26 -16.82
C ASP A 920 28.93 -1.03 -16.10
N THR A 921 29.11 -0.78 -14.81
CA THR A 921 30.11 -1.50 -14.00
C THR A 921 29.61 -1.77 -12.58
N CYS A 922 30.06 -2.90 -12.02
CA CYS A 922 29.80 -3.24 -10.62
C CYS A 922 30.90 -2.75 -9.67
N LYS A 923 31.93 -2.06 -10.18
CA LYS A 923 32.96 -1.42 -9.35
C LYS A 923 32.39 -0.16 -8.70
N THR A 924 32.81 0.11 -7.47
CA THR A 924 32.45 1.36 -6.77
C THR A 924 32.84 2.58 -7.59
N GLN A 925 31.92 3.53 -7.75
CA GLN A 925 32.15 4.79 -8.45
C GLN A 925 32.68 5.85 -7.47
N SER A 926 33.99 5.83 -7.18
CA SER A 926 34.64 6.88 -6.39
C SER A 926 34.98 8.10 -7.24
N LEU A 927 35.15 9.27 -6.60
CA LEU A 927 35.56 10.52 -7.27
C LEU A 927 36.81 10.32 -8.14
N ALA A 928 37.83 9.65 -7.58
CA ALA A 928 39.07 9.37 -8.29
C ALA A 928 38.86 8.51 -9.55
N GLN A 929 38.08 7.43 -9.45
CA GLN A 929 37.88 6.53 -10.59
C GLN A 929 37.09 7.20 -11.72
N VAL A 930 36.05 7.97 -11.39
CA VAL A 930 35.23 8.67 -12.39
C VAL A 930 36.02 9.76 -13.10
N VAL A 931 36.85 10.52 -12.37
CA VAL A 931 37.74 11.53 -12.98
C VAL A 931 38.79 10.89 -13.88
N GLU A 932 39.38 9.76 -13.50
CA GLU A 932 40.29 9.02 -14.40
C GLU A 932 39.59 8.50 -15.65
N ASP A 933 38.33 8.04 -15.53
CA ASP A 933 37.53 7.65 -16.69
C ASP A 933 37.30 8.85 -17.62
N TYR A 934 36.95 10.02 -17.10
CA TYR A 934 36.80 11.24 -17.89
C TYR A 934 38.10 11.65 -18.59
N ARG A 935 39.23 11.67 -17.88
CA ARG A 935 40.55 12.00 -18.45
C ARG A 935 40.94 11.04 -19.58
N ALA A 936 40.77 9.73 -19.36
CA ALA A 936 41.06 8.72 -20.38
C ALA A 936 40.13 8.86 -21.61
N GLY A 937 38.83 9.07 -21.38
CA GLY A 937 37.85 9.25 -22.45
C GLY A 937 38.12 10.47 -23.31
N LEU A 938 38.34 11.64 -22.70
CA LEU A 938 38.63 12.88 -23.42
C LEU A 938 39.90 12.75 -24.27
N LYS A 939 40.96 12.19 -23.68
CA LYS A 939 42.22 11.95 -24.40
C LYS A 939 42.04 11.01 -25.58
N ASN A 940 41.32 9.90 -25.40
CA ASN A 940 41.08 8.91 -26.45
C ASN A 940 40.09 9.39 -27.51
N ALA A 941 39.22 10.35 -27.16
CA ALA A 941 38.37 11.08 -28.10
C ALA A 941 39.12 12.20 -28.85
N GLY A 942 40.37 12.50 -28.48
CA GLY A 942 41.23 13.47 -29.17
C GLY A 942 41.21 14.89 -28.61
N PHE A 943 40.63 15.11 -27.42
CA PHE A 943 40.60 16.42 -26.76
C PHE A 943 41.77 16.56 -25.77
N THR A 944 42.42 17.72 -25.77
CA THR A 944 43.59 17.99 -24.92
C THR A 944 43.31 19.13 -23.94
N ALA A 945 43.81 18.98 -22.71
CA ALA A 945 43.74 20.00 -21.68
C ALA A 945 44.55 21.27 -22.06
N PRO A 946 44.29 22.45 -21.47
CA PRO A 946 43.38 22.69 -20.35
C PRO A 946 41.89 22.76 -20.76
N TYR A 947 41.00 22.46 -19.81
CA TYR A 947 39.54 22.39 -20.03
C TYR A 947 38.79 23.39 -19.16
N VAL A 948 37.71 23.96 -19.69
CA VAL A 948 36.68 24.63 -18.89
C VAL A 948 35.68 23.58 -18.43
N LEU A 949 35.58 23.32 -17.12
CA LEU A 949 34.66 22.31 -16.58
C LEU A 949 33.29 22.96 -16.31
N MET A 950 32.30 22.67 -17.15
CA MET A 950 30.91 23.11 -16.96
C MET A 950 30.10 21.98 -16.33
N VAL A 951 29.75 22.12 -15.06
CA VAL A 951 29.27 21.02 -14.22
C VAL A 951 27.90 21.30 -13.64
N HIS A 952 27.01 20.32 -13.65
CA HIS A 952 25.67 20.43 -13.07
C HIS A 952 25.57 19.65 -11.77
N SER A 953 24.98 20.24 -10.72
CA SER A 953 24.62 19.53 -9.49
C SER A 953 25.79 18.71 -8.92
N TYR A 954 25.62 17.40 -8.72
CA TYR A 954 26.64 16.47 -8.24
C TYR A 954 27.94 16.44 -9.08
N GLY A 955 27.88 16.88 -10.34
CA GLY A 955 29.04 17.07 -11.21
C GLY A 955 30.14 17.95 -10.59
N SER A 956 29.76 18.81 -9.65
CA SER A 956 30.65 19.70 -8.90
C SER A 956 31.69 18.96 -8.09
N TYR A 957 31.36 17.79 -7.54
CA TYR A 957 32.32 17.01 -6.75
C TYR A 957 33.44 16.48 -7.65
N TYR A 958 33.11 16.03 -8.86
CA TYR A 958 34.11 15.61 -9.83
C TYR A 958 34.97 16.78 -10.31
N ALA A 959 34.37 17.97 -10.53
CA ALA A 959 35.10 19.16 -10.98
C ALA A 959 36.13 19.61 -9.94
N LEU A 960 35.70 19.73 -8.68
CA LEU A 960 36.55 20.15 -7.57
C LEU A 960 37.63 19.11 -7.26
N TRP A 961 37.29 17.81 -7.33
CA TRP A 961 38.29 16.74 -7.21
C TRP A 961 39.31 16.78 -8.35
N TRP A 962 38.87 17.00 -9.59
CA TRP A 962 39.74 17.11 -10.76
C TRP A 962 40.69 18.28 -10.62
N GLN A 963 40.18 19.46 -10.26
CA GLN A 963 41.00 20.64 -9.98
C GLN A 963 42.03 20.37 -8.88
N ALA A 964 41.63 19.75 -7.77
CA ALA A 964 42.52 19.50 -6.64
C ALA A 964 43.66 18.53 -6.98
N LYS A 965 43.44 17.58 -7.89
CA LYS A 965 44.45 16.57 -8.27
C LYS A 965 45.24 16.90 -9.53
N TYR A 966 44.62 17.59 -10.49
CA TYR A 966 45.18 17.92 -11.80
C TYR A 966 44.89 19.39 -12.16
N PRO A 967 45.40 20.34 -11.37
CA PRO A 967 45.11 21.77 -11.56
C PRO A 967 45.56 22.29 -12.93
N ASP A 968 46.66 21.75 -13.48
CA ASP A 968 47.18 22.14 -14.80
C ASP A 968 46.25 21.74 -15.96
N GLU A 969 45.26 20.87 -15.72
CA GLU A 969 44.27 20.46 -16.71
C GLU A 969 42.99 21.31 -16.68
N VAL A 970 42.81 22.17 -15.68
CA VAL A 970 41.57 22.93 -15.46
C VAL A 970 41.82 24.41 -15.69
N GLU A 971 41.22 24.95 -16.75
CA GLU A 971 41.27 26.37 -17.11
C GLU A 971 40.36 27.21 -16.21
N ALA A 972 39.09 26.80 -16.11
CA ALA A 972 38.05 27.47 -15.32
C ALA A 972 36.95 26.46 -14.96
N ILE A 973 36.10 26.78 -13.97
CA ILE A 973 34.94 25.95 -13.59
C ILE A 973 33.66 26.78 -13.66
N VAL A 974 32.64 26.25 -14.30
CA VAL A 974 31.29 26.83 -14.33
C VAL A 974 30.34 25.86 -13.63
N PHE A 975 29.83 26.24 -12.46
CA PHE A 975 28.82 25.49 -11.74
C PHE A 975 27.42 25.90 -12.21
N LEU A 976 26.72 24.98 -12.86
CA LEU A 976 25.31 25.05 -13.13
C LEU A 976 24.57 24.49 -11.92
N ASP A 977 24.38 25.34 -10.91
CA ASP A 977 23.75 24.99 -9.64
C ASP A 977 24.35 23.75 -8.98
N GLY A 978 25.62 23.88 -8.62
CA GLY A 978 26.44 22.80 -8.11
C GLY A 978 26.13 22.37 -6.67
N THR A 979 26.29 21.09 -6.34
CA THR A 979 26.10 20.59 -4.97
C THR A 979 27.16 21.15 -4.01
N TRP A 980 26.73 21.66 -2.86
CA TRP A 980 27.59 22.24 -1.81
C TRP A 980 28.00 21.18 -0.79
N LEU A 981 29.12 21.41 -0.11
CA LEU A 981 29.53 20.61 1.05
C LEU A 981 28.86 21.16 2.32
N VAL A 982 27.77 20.56 2.77
CA VAL A 982 27.10 20.96 4.02
C VAL A 982 27.89 20.49 5.24
N LYS A 983 27.83 21.17 6.39
CA LYS A 983 28.39 20.66 7.66
C LYS A 983 27.65 19.38 8.08
N ASP A 984 28.36 18.50 8.81
CA ASP A 984 27.87 17.18 9.23
C ASP A 984 26.48 17.23 9.91
N ASP A 985 26.13 18.35 10.55
CA ASP A 985 24.88 18.52 11.30
C ASP A 985 23.60 18.61 10.44
N PHE A 986 23.66 19.04 9.17
CA PHE A 986 22.45 19.21 8.34
C PHE A 986 21.88 17.88 7.85
N TRP A 987 22.76 16.89 7.66
CA TRP A 987 22.38 15.51 7.36
C TRP A 987 22.13 14.68 8.63
N MET A 988 22.36 15.23 9.83
CA MET A 988 22.07 14.57 11.12
C MET A 988 20.58 14.48 11.48
N MET A 989 19.64 14.92 10.62
CA MET A 989 18.27 14.36 10.65
C MET A 989 18.24 12.88 10.22
N TYR A 990 19.34 12.36 9.68
CA TYR A 990 19.51 10.98 9.27
C TYR A 990 20.93 10.50 9.65
N THR A 991 21.17 10.30 10.95
CA THR A 991 22.46 9.74 11.40
C THR A 991 22.67 8.32 10.88
N GLU A 992 23.93 8.00 10.54
CA GLU A 992 24.41 6.66 10.13
C GLU A 992 24.11 5.56 11.17
N GLU A 993 23.76 5.91 12.42
CA GLU A 993 23.41 4.93 13.46
C GLU A 993 22.00 4.35 13.29
N GLU A 994 21.09 4.99 12.54
CA GLU A 994 19.69 4.53 12.38
C GLU A 994 19.36 3.94 10.99
N HIS A 995 20.26 4.07 10.02
CA HIS A 995 20.13 3.40 8.73
C HIS A 995 21.38 2.57 8.42
N PRO A 996 21.38 1.25 8.71
CA PRO A 996 22.49 0.41 8.28
C PRO A 996 22.57 0.52 6.75
N GLU A 997 23.78 0.71 6.22
CA GLU A 997 24.14 0.68 4.78
C GLU A 997 23.38 -0.41 3.98
N GLY A 998 22.94 -1.47 4.67
CA GLY A 998 22.06 -2.51 4.18
C GLY A 998 20.69 -2.07 3.60
N VAL A 999 20.04 -1.00 4.06
CA VAL A 999 18.70 -0.57 3.58
C VAL A 999 18.81 0.05 2.19
N LEU A 1000 19.65 1.08 2.05
CA LEU A 1000 19.92 1.73 0.77
C LEU A 1000 20.55 0.72 -0.22
N ALA A 1001 21.50 -0.12 0.23
CA ALA A 1001 22.07 -1.17 -0.61
C ALA A 1001 21.05 -2.27 -0.99
N ALA A 1002 20.02 -2.51 -0.17
CA ALA A 1002 18.92 -3.42 -0.52
C ALA A 1002 17.95 -2.77 -1.51
N GLN A 1003 17.64 -1.48 -1.38
CA GLN A 1003 16.87 -0.70 -2.35
C GLN A 1003 17.59 -0.63 -3.70
N ALA A 1004 18.88 -0.33 -3.71
CA ALA A 1004 19.73 -0.39 -4.89
C ALA A 1004 19.71 -1.78 -5.54
N ARG A 1005 19.83 -2.87 -4.76
CA ARG A 1005 19.71 -4.24 -5.30
C ARG A 1005 18.34 -4.51 -5.93
N LYS A 1006 17.26 -3.98 -5.35
CA LYS A 1006 15.89 -4.11 -5.87
C LYS A 1006 15.70 -3.32 -7.17
N LEU A 1007 16.14 -2.05 -7.21
CA LEU A 1007 16.09 -1.20 -8.40
C LEU A 1007 16.93 -1.81 -9.53
N LYS A 1008 18.16 -2.24 -9.23
CA LYS A 1008 19.02 -2.98 -10.16
C LYS A 1008 18.33 -4.23 -10.73
N MET A 1009 17.64 -5.02 -9.89
CA MET A 1009 16.90 -6.20 -10.35
C MET A 1009 15.69 -5.81 -11.22
N ARG A 1010 14.98 -4.72 -10.87
CA ARG A 1010 13.82 -4.20 -11.60
C ARG A 1010 14.23 -3.73 -13.01
N THR A 1011 15.33 -3.01 -13.11
CA THR A 1011 15.92 -2.57 -14.38
C THR A 1011 16.47 -3.75 -15.17
N TRP A 1012 17.11 -4.72 -14.49
CA TRP A 1012 17.62 -5.95 -15.12
C TRP A 1012 16.49 -6.78 -15.75
N LEU A 1013 15.32 -6.89 -15.09
CA LEU A 1013 14.13 -7.54 -15.65
C LEU A 1013 13.39 -6.70 -16.69
N GLY A 1014 13.72 -5.42 -16.87
CA GLY A 1014 13.02 -4.51 -17.77
C GLY A 1014 11.66 -4.05 -17.26
N LEU A 1015 11.39 -4.20 -15.96
CA LEU A 1015 10.12 -3.81 -15.37
C LEU A 1015 9.95 -2.29 -15.34
N ASP A 1016 11.04 -1.51 -15.26
CA ASP A 1016 10.98 -0.04 -15.36
C ASP A 1016 10.52 0.44 -16.74
N ARG A 1017 10.70 -0.37 -17.80
CA ARG A 1017 10.24 -0.06 -19.16
C ARG A 1017 8.77 -0.41 -19.38
N LEU A 1018 8.27 -1.44 -18.70
CA LEU A 1018 6.86 -1.87 -18.76
C LEU A 1018 5.96 -1.08 -17.81
N PHE A 1019 6.51 -0.71 -16.66
CA PHE A 1019 5.84 0.01 -15.59
C PHE A 1019 6.74 1.18 -15.18
N PRO A 1020 6.85 2.22 -16.02
CA PRO A 1020 7.60 3.42 -15.69
C PRO A 1020 7.09 4.01 -14.37
N SER A 1021 7.99 4.61 -13.60
CA SER A 1021 7.63 5.26 -12.33
C SER A 1021 6.63 6.40 -12.59
N PRO A 1022 5.52 6.51 -11.83
CA PRO A 1022 4.58 7.61 -11.99
C PRO A 1022 5.16 8.98 -11.62
N ASN A 1023 6.26 9.02 -10.86
CA ASN A 1023 6.86 10.24 -10.30
C ASN A 1023 7.50 11.17 -11.35
N GLY A 1024 7.50 10.77 -12.62
CA GLY A 1024 7.66 11.69 -13.74
C GLY A 1024 6.35 11.68 -14.51
N ASP A 1025 5.44 12.58 -14.16
CA ASP A 1025 4.16 12.83 -14.86
C ASP A 1025 4.34 13.17 -16.35
N GLY A 1026 5.59 13.34 -16.80
CA GLY A 1026 5.97 13.68 -18.15
C GLY A 1026 5.71 15.14 -18.49
N SER A 1027 5.37 15.96 -17.48
CA SER A 1027 5.20 17.41 -17.62
C SER A 1027 6.53 18.15 -17.45
N TYR A 1028 7.43 17.64 -16.61
CA TYR A 1028 8.70 18.30 -16.31
C TYR A 1028 9.56 18.61 -17.55
N GLY A 1029 9.74 19.90 -17.86
CA GLY A 1029 10.45 20.39 -19.04
C GLY A 1029 9.73 20.17 -20.37
N ARG A 1030 8.47 19.72 -20.37
CA ARG A 1030 7.70 19.33 -21.57
C ARG A 1030 7.58 20.44 -22.60
N ALA A 1031 7.44 21.70 -22.18
CA ALA A 1031 7.30 22.84 -23.08
C ALA A 1031 8.61 23.21 -23.79
N LEU A 1032 9.76 22.73 -23.30
CA LEU A 1032 11.08 23.08 -23.81
C LEU A 1032 11.54 22.18 -24.96
N PHE A 1033 10.97 20.98 -25.08
CA PHE A 1033 11.47 19.94 -25.97
C PHE A 1033 10.38 19.43 -26.92
N THR A 1034 10.80 19.06 -28.12
CA THR A 1034 9.91 18.40 -29.09
C THR A 1034 9.57 16.96 -28.66
N ASP A 1035 8.52 16.38 -29.24
CA ASP A 1035 8.12 14.99 -28.96
C ASP A 1035 9.23 13.98 -29.24
N GLU A 1036 10.02 14.20 -30.29
CA GLU A 1036 11.15 13.35 -30.64
C GLU A 1036 12.27 13.43 -29.59
N GLU A 1037 12.57 14.63 -29.10
CA GLU A 1037 13.58 14.85 -28.06
C GLU A 1037 13.15 14.26 -26.73
N ILE A 1038 11.87 14.36 -26.38
CA ILE A 1038 11.33 13.77 -25.15
C ILE A 1038 11.34 12.24 -25.25
N ALA A 1039 11.02 11.69 -26.42
CA ALA A 1039 11.18 10.27 -26.65
C ALA A 1039 12.65 9.84 -26.48
N LEU A 1040 13.61 10.63 -26.96
CA LEU A 1040 15.04 10.37 -26.81
C LEU A 1040 15.51 10.47 -25.36
N TRP A 1041 15.05 11.48 -24.62
CA TRP A 1041 15.32 11.65 -23.21
C TRP A 1041 14.81 10.46 -22.40
N LYS A 1042 13.53 10.08 -22.57
CA LYS A 1042 12.93 8.91 -21.89
C LYS A 1042 13.70 7.60 -22.15
N ARG A 1043 14.26 7.43 -23.36
CA ARG A 1043 15.12 6.27 -23.67
C ARG A 1043 16.39 6.22 -22.83
N CYS A 1044 16.97 7.37 -22.52
CA CYS A 1044 18.13 7.48 -21.65
C CYS A 1044 17.75 7.23 -20.19
N GLU A 1045 16.60 7.73 -19.73
CA GLU A 1045 16.09 7.51 -18.36
C GLU A 1045 15.70 6.05 -18.08
N ASN A 1046 15.37 5.27 -19.12
CA ASN A 1046 15.20 3.82 -18.98
C ASN A 1046 16.49 3.09 -18.51
N ARG A 1047 17.61 3.81 -18.35
CA ARG A 1047 18.88 3.33 -17.77
C ARG A 1047 19.25 3.96 -16.42
N THR A 1048 18.40 4.78 -15.81
CA THR A 1048 18.76 5.50 -14.57
C THR A 1048 19.28 4.58 -13.46
N TYR A 1049 18.75 3.37 -13.26
CA TYR A 1049 19.18 2.50 -12.14
C TYR A 1049 20.21 1.41 -12.53
N THR A 1050 21.24 1.79 -13.28
CA THR A 1050 22.41 0.94 -13.55
C THR A 1050 23.25 0.68 -12.29
N ALA A 1051 24.16 -0.31 -12.34
CA ALA A 1051 25.00 -0.64 -11.19
C ALA A 1051 25.93 0.51 -10.79
N ALA A 1052 26.48 1.21 -11.78
CA ALA A 1052 27.35 2.37 -11.57
C ALA A 1052 26.58 3.57 -11.01
N ASN A 1053 25.39 3.89 -11.56
CA ASN A 1053 24.55 4.99 -11.04
C ASN A 1053 24.16 4.76 -9.58
N LEU A 1054 23.69 3.55 -9.25
CA LEU A 1054 23.33 3.21 -7.87
C LEU A 1054 24.55 3.20 -6.93
N SER A 1055 25.74 2.90 -7.43
CA SER A 1055 26.96 3.01 -6.64
C SER A 1055 27.27 4.45 -6.27
N GLU A 1056 26.97 5.42 -7.13
CA GLU A 1056 27.19 6.84 -6.87
C GLU A 1056 26.29 7.32 -5.73
N THR A 1057 25.00 6.95 -5.75
CA THR A 1057 24.05 7.25 -4.67
C THR A 1057 24.45 6.60 -3.34
N LEU A 1058 25.00 5.38 -3.37
CA LEU A 1058 25.38 4.66 -2.15
C LEU A 1058 26.64 5.23 -1.46
N HIS A 1059 27.49 5.96 -2.18
CA HIS A 1059 28.79 6.44 -1.68
C HIS A 1059 28.88 7.97 -1.77
N GLU A 1060 27.75 8.67 -1.74
CA GLU A 1060 27.70 10.14 -1.75
C GLU A 1060 28.37 10.75 -0.51
N ALA A 1061 28.12 10.15 0.66
CA ALA A 1061 28.77 10.57 1.92
C ALA A 1061 30.29 10.38 1.86
N ASP A 1062 30.76 9.24 1.36
CA ASP A 1062 32.19 8.97 1.15
C ASP A 1062 32.82 9.99 0.19
N ALA A 1063 32.11 10.31 -0.91
CA ALA A 1063 32.57 11.30 -1.87
C ALA A 1063 32.66 12.71 -1.26
N ALA A 1064 31.68 13.12 -0.45
CA ALA A 1064 31.72 14.39 0.27
C ALA A 1064 32.89 14.42 1.28
N HIS A 1065 33.11 13.32 2.00
CA HIS A 1065 34.23 13.18 2.94
C HIS A 1065 35.59 13.30 2.23
N ASP A 1066 35.78 12.53 1.16
CA ASP A 1066 37.00 12.55 0.34
C ASP A 1066 37.25 13.95 -0.24
N LEU A 1067 36.21 14.62 -0.71
CA LEU A 1067 36.34 15.97 -1.27
C LEU A 1067 36.72 16.99 -0.21
N ARG A 1068 36.10 16.97 0.97
CA ARG A 1068 36.48 17.86 2.10
C ARG A 1068 37.95 17.72 2.47
N ALA A 1069 38.52 16.51 2.38
CA ALA A 1069 39.93 16.26 2.71
C ALA A 1069 40.91 16.93 1.74
N VAL A 1070 40.47 17.28 0.52
CA VAL A 1070 41.33 17.85 -0.53
C VAL A 1070 40.94 19.26 -0.96
N LEU A 1071 39.73 19.72 -0.61
CA LEU A 1071 39.22 21.03 -0.99
C LEU A 1071 40.01 22.13 -0.27
N GLN A 1072 40.56 23.05 -1.07
CA GLN A 1072 41.27 24.24 -0.62
C GLN A 1072 40.93 25.40 -1.56
N PRO A 1073 40.93 26.66 -1.08
CA PRO A 1073 40.75 27.81 -1.96
C PRO A 1073 41.81 27.85 -3.06
N THR A 1074 41.40 28.06 -4.31
CA THR A 1074 42.30 28.10 -5.47
C THR A 1074 42.08 29.35 -6.33
N ASP A 1075 43.12 29.79 -7.03
CA ASP A 1075 43.08 30.94 -7.94
C ASP A 1075 42.45 30.62 -9.30
N THR A 1076 42.14 29.35 -9.61
CA THR A 1076 41.41 29.01 -10.84
C THR A 1076 40.08 29.76 -10.86
N PRO A 1077 39.76 30.50 -11.94
CA PRO A 1077 38.51 31.22 -12.06
C PRO A 1077 37.29 30.29 -11.99
N LYS A 1078 36.28 30.69 -11.22
CA LYS A 1078 35.02 29.94 -11.11
C LYS A 1078 33.81 30.85 -11.27
N LEU A 1079 32.79 30.37 -11.96
CA LEU A 1079 31.47 31.00 -12.06
C LEU A 1079 30.43 30.05 -11.48
N TYR A 1080 29.59 30.53 -10.58
CA TYR A 1080 28.54 29.74 -9.94
C TYR A 1080 27.17 30.35 -10.26
N PHE A 1081 26.27 29.57 -10.86
CA PHE A 1081 24.86 29.90 -11.01
C PHE A 1081 24.07 29.28 -9.86
N SER A 1082 23.32 30.09 -9.12
CA SER A 1082 22.43 29.64 -8.04
C SER A 1082 20.98 29.71 -8.49
N THR A 1083 20.23 28.64 -8.22
CA THR A 1083 18.77 28.60 -8.41
C THR A 1083 17.98 29.07 -7.20
N ILE A 1084 18.64 29.26 -6.04
CA ILE A 1084 18.00 29.77 -4.81
C ILE A 1084 17.28 31.09 -5.13
N TYR A 1085 16.00 31.15 -4.78
CA TYR A 1085 15.18 32.33 -5.01
C TYR A 1085 15.62 33.50 -4.14
N THR A 1086 15.77 34.65 -4.77
CA THR A 1086 16.16 35.92 -4.13
C THR A 1086 15.04 36.96 -4.20
N SER A 1087 13.95 36.68 -4.91
CA SER A 1087 12.76 37.51 -4.96
C SER A 1087 11.49 36.69 -5.24
N GLU A 1088 10.34 37.23 -4.83
CA GLU A 1088 9.01 36.70 -5.17
C GLU A 1088 8.80 36.55 -6.68
N GLU A 1089 9.37 37.47 -7.47
CA GLU A 1089 9.24 37.46 -8.94
C GLU A 1089 9.89 36.23 -9.57
N GLN A 1090 11.04 35.78 -9.05
CA GLN A 1090 11.69 34.57 -9.55
C GLN A 1090 10.85 33.30 -9.26
N ILE A 1091 10.14 33.27 -8.13
CA ILE A 1091 9.20 32.19 -7.79
C ILE A 1091 7.99 32.23 -8.74
N ARG A 1092 7.47 33.42 -9.03
CA ARG A 1092 6.37 33.61 -9.97
C ARG A 1092 6.74 33.11 -11.37
N GLU A 1093 7.90 33.49 -11.89
CA GLU A 1093 8.43 33.01 -13.17
C GLU A 1093 8.56 31.48 -13.20
N ASN A 1094 8.92 30.89 -12.06
CA ASN A 1094 9.01 29.44 -11.92
C ASN A 1094 7.65 28.77 -12.07
N TYR A 1095 6.64 29.24 -11.32
CA TYR A 1095 5.26 28.75 -11.46
C TYR A 1095 4.68 28.95 -12.86
N GLU A 1096 4.98 30.07 -13.52
CA GLU A 1096 4.58 30.30 -14.91
C GLU A 1096 5.19 29.26 -15.85
N SER A 1097 6.47 28.91 -15.62
CA SER A 1097 7.20 27.90 -16.39
C SER A 1097 6.65 26.49 -16.17
N THR A 1098 6.37 26.10 -14.93
CA THR A 1098 5.72 24.81 -14.59
C THR A 1098 4.31 24.74 -15.20
N ASN A 1099 3.56 25.85 -15.17
CA ASN A 1099 2.23 25.92 -15.79
C ASN A 1099 2.29 25.76 -17.32
N ALA A 1100 3.33 26.28 -17.98
CA ALA A 1100 3.54 26.08 -19.42
C ALA A 1100 3.82 24.60 -19.75
N ASP A 1101 4.64 23.95 -18.94
CA ASP A 1101 4.95 22.52 -19.03
C ASP A 1101 3.72 21.63 -18.87
N MET A 1102 2.88 21.93 -17.87
CA MET A 1102 1.60 21.26 -17.67
C MET A 1102 0.71 21.40 -18.91
N ARG A 1103 0.56 22.62 -19.45
CA ARG A 1103 -0.23 22.85 -20.68
C ARG A 1103 0.33 22.06 -21.87
N ALA A 1104 1.65 22.02 -22.04
CA ALA A 1104 2.31 21.24 -23.09
C ALA A 1104 2.14 19.72 -22.91
N ALA A 1105 1.87 19.25 -21.69
CA ALA A 1105 1.50 17.88 -21.37
C ALA A 1105 -0.01 17.60 -21.53
N GLY A 1106 -0.82 18.61 -21.89
CA GLY A 1106 -2.28 18.51 -21.95
C GLY A 1106 -2.94 18.53 -20.57
N LEU A 1107 -2.25 19.03 -19.55
CA LEU A 1107 -2.73 19.17 -18.18
C LEU A 1107 -3.13 20.62 -17.90
N THR A 1108 -4.16 20.81 -17.06
CA THR A 1108 -4.60 22.14 -16.63
C THR A 1108 -3.81 22.58 -15.40
N PRO A 1109 -3.14 23.75 -15.43
CA PRO A 1109 -2.43 24.28 -14.28
C PRO A 1109 -3.35 24.53 -13.07
N LYS A 1110 -2.90 24.14 -11.88
CA LYS A 1110 -3.72 24.17 -10.65
C LYS A 1110 -3.64 25.48 -9.87
N LEU A 1111 -2.58 26.27 -10.06
CA LEU A 1111 -2.28 27.44 -9.24
C LEU A 1111 -2.09 28.68 -10.10
N ASP A 1112 -2.65 29.81 -9.65
CA ASP A 1112 -2.30 31.14 -10.15
C ASP A 1112 -0.85 31.48 -9.71
N PRO A 1113 0.09 31.70 -10.66
CA PRO A 1113 1.49 31.92 -10.33
C PRO A 1113 1.75 33.09 -9.39
N ALA A 1114 0.99 34.19 -9.52
CA ALA A 1114 1.18 35.38 -8.69
C ALA A 1114 0.77 35.10 -7.23
N THR A 1115 -0.38 34.47 -7.04
CA THR A 1115 -0.90 34.11 -5.71
C THR A 1115 -0.01 33.08 -5.03
N ALA A 1116 0.40 32.03 -5.75
CA ALA A 1116 1.26 30.98 -5.22
C ALA A 1116 2.65 31.50 -4.84
N ALA A 1117 3.27 32.30 -5.70
CA ALA A 1117 4.58 32.88 -5.44
C ALA A 1117 4.60 33.80 -4.21
N LYS A 1118 3.57 34.63 -4.06
CA LYS A 1118 3.43 35.51 -2.88
C LYS A 1118 3.30 34.71 -1.59
N ALA A 1119 2.49 33.65 -1.59
CA ALA A 1119 2.30 32.79 -0.43
C ALA A 1119 3.59 32.04 -0.05
N GLU A 1120 4.29 31.47 -1.03
CA GLU A 1120 5.58 30.79 -0.82
C GLU A 1120 6.64 31.77 -0.31
N TRP A 1121 6.78 32.94 -0.93
CA TRP A 1121 7.75 33.94 -0.52
C TRP A 1121 7.53 34.41 0.92
N GLN A 1122 6.27 34.61 1.33
CA GLN A 1122 5.93 34.97 2.71
C GLN A 1122 6.26 33.85 3.71
N ARG A 1123 6.13 32.59 3.31
CA ARG A 1123 6.39 31.42 4.16
C ARG A 1123 7.89 31.10 4.27
N ASP A 1124 8.61 31.17 3.15
CA ASP A 1124 9.91 30.50 2.97
C ASP A 1124 11.09 31.46 2.69
N SER A 1125 10.86 32.77 2.51
CA SER A 1125 11.94 33.74 2.21
C SER A 1125 13.08 33.74 3.24
N TRP A 1126 12.78 33.53 4.52
CA TRP A 1126 13.80 33.42 5.57
C TRP A 1126 14.73 32.22 5.35
N MET A 1127 14.19 31.09 4.86
CA MET A 1127 14.94 29.87 4.60
C MET A 1127 15.85 30.05 3.39
N TYR A 1128 15.37 30.69 2.32
CA TYR A 1128 16.19 30.99 1.15
C TYR A 1128 17.38 31.89 1.52
N GLN A 1129 17.14 32.90 2.36
CA GLN A 1129 18.18 33.78 2.85
C GLN A 1129 19.19 33.03 3.76
N ASP A 1130 18.71 32.15 4.64
CA ASP A 1130 19.55 31.36 5.54
C ASP A 1130 20.47 30.41 4.77
N ILE A 1131 19.94 29.70 3.78
CA ILE A 1131 20.72 28.81 2.91
C ILE A 1131 21.81 29.61 2.18
N TYR A 1132 21.46 30.78 1.65
CA TYR A 1132 22.42 31.64 0.95
C TYR A 1132 23.57 32.09 1.86
N ASP A 1133 23.23 32.64 3.03
CA ASP A 1133 24.19 33.27 3.94
C ASP A 1133 25.03 32.24 4.72
N ASN A 1134 24.42 31.14 5.15
CA ASN A 1134 25.05 30.18 6.07
C ASN A 1134 25.56 28.90 5.39
N ILE A 1135 25.19 28.62 4.13
CA ILE A 1135 25.62 27.42 3.41
C ILE A 1135 26.34 27.74 2.11
N LEU A 1136 25.67 28.39 1.17
CA LEU A 1136 26.23 28.63 -0.18
C LEU A 1136 27.45 29.55 -0.11
N LYS A 1137 27.33 30.73 0.51
CA LYS A 1137 28.42 31.70 0.56
C LYS A 1137 29.70 31.15 1.23
N PRO A 1138 29.64 30.49 2.40
CA PRO A 1138 30.81 29.82 2.99
C PRO A 1138 31.44 28.76 2.08
N PHE A 1139 30.63 28.02 1.33
CA PHE A 1139 31.14 27.04 0.37
C PHE A 1139 31.88 27.70 -0.80
N LEU A 1140 31.35 28.80 -1.33
CA LEU A 1140 32.03 29.56 -2.40
C LEU A 1140 33.36 30.17 -1.92
N ASP A 1141 33.41 30.65 -0.68
CA ASP A 1141 34.64 31.13 -0.04
C ASP A 1141 35.69 29.99 0.07
N GLN A 1142 35.26 28.77 0.38
CA GLN A 1142 36.15 27.59 0.41
C GLN A 1142 36.66 27.19 -0.99
N CYS A 1143 35.89 27.45 -2.05
CA CYS A 1143 36.31 27.17 -3.42
C CYS A 1143 37.39 28.16 -3.91
N GLY A 1144 37.33 29.41 -3.45
CA GLY A 1144 38.22 30.51 -3.88
C GLY A 1144 37.96 30.97 -5.32
N ASN A 1145 38.26 32.25 -5.60
CA ASN A 1145 38.08 32.90 -6.91
C ASN A 1145 36.75 32.53 -7.62
N CYS A 1146 35.63 32.65 -6.91
CA CYS A 1146 34.31 32.26 -7.40
C CYS A 1146 33.35 33.45 -7.47
N ARG A 1147 32.80 33.69 -8.67
CA ARG A 1147 31.76 34.69 -8.93
C ARG A 1147 30.39 34.02 -8.88
N LEU A 1148 29.46 34.59 -8.12
CA LEU A 1148 28.09 34.09 -7.97
C LEU A 1148 27.11 34.89 -8.85
N ILE A 1149 26.23 34.18 -9.56
CA ILE A 1149 25.09 34.73 -10.29
C ILE A 1149 23.83 34.02 -9.79
N SER A 1150 22.83 34.79 -9.35
CA SER A 1150 21.50 34.27 -9.03
C SER A 1150 20.61 34.37 -10.26
N ILE A 1151 20.01 33.25 -10.69
CA ILE A 1151 19.17 33.21 -11.90
C ILE A 1151 17.71 32.83 -11.60
N GLY A 1152 17.41 32.38 -10.38
CA GLY A 1152 16.08 32.04 -9.86
C GLY A 1152 15.21 31.25 -10.83
N SER A 1153 15.31 29.92 -10.81
CA SER A 1153 14.57 29.02 -11.70
C SER A 1153 14.76 27.55 -11.26
N GLU A 1154 14.10 26.58 -11.90
CA GLU A 1154 14.19 25.16 -11.52
C GLU A 1154 15.60 24.57 -11.65
N HIS A 1155 16.06 23.90 -10.59
CA HIS A 1155 17.26 23.06 -10.60
C HIS A 1155 17.21 22.05 -11.75
N GLY A 1156 18.25 21.98 -12.57
CA GLY A 1156 18.33 21.05 -13.69
C GLY A 1156 17.69 21.48 -15.01
N LEU A 1157 16.90 22.56 -15.05
CA LEU A 1157 16.30 23.07 -16.29
C LEU A 1157 16.55 24.56 -16.54
N PHE A 1158 17.05 25.33 -15.57
CA PHE A 1158 17.25 26.78 -15.74
C PHE A 1158 18.09 27.15 -16.98
N TYR A 1159 19.11 26.35 -17.30
CA TYR A 1159 19.96 26.56 -18.48
C TYR A 1159 19.30 26.16 -19.81
N ALA A 1160 18.18 25.43 -19.77
CA ALA A 1160 17.30 25.19 -20.91
C ALA A 1160 16.21 26.27 -21.02
N ARG A 1161 15.74 26.82 -19.89
CA ARG A 1161 14.73 27.90 -19.82
C ARG A 1161 15.29 29.28 -20.15
N LYS A 1162 16.50 29.59 -19.66
CA LYS A 1162 17.19 30.87 -19.82
C LYS A 1162 18.57 30.68 -20.51
N PRO A 1163 18.64 30.03 -21.69
CA PRO A 1163 19.92 29.69 -22.33
C PRO A 1163 20.73 30.93 -22.75
N ASP A 1164 20.06 32.03 -23.05
CA ASP A 1164 20.65 33.32 -23.44
C ASP A 1164 21.46 33.92 -22.30
N GLU A 1165 20.80 34.11 -21.16
CA GLU A 1165 21.38 34.72 -19.96
C GLU A 1165 22.55 33.90 -19.43
N VAL A 1166 22.40 32.56 -19.42
CA VAL A 1166 23.48 31.65 -19.00
C VAL A 1166 24.65 31.69 -19.98
N ALA A 1167 24.39 31.67 -21.30
CA ALA A 1167 25.45 31.71 -22.30
C ALA A 1167 26.25 33.01 -22.24
N ASP A 1168 25.56 34.15 -22.17
CA ASP A 1168 26.19 35.47 -22.16
C ASP A 1168 27.04 35.67 -20.90
N ALA A 1169 26.55 35.22 -19.75
CA ALA A 1169 27.30 35.23 -18.49
C ALA A 1169 28.58 34.35 -18.56
N ILE A 1170 28.48 33.15 -19.14
CA ILE A 1170 29.64 32.26 -19.33
C ILE A 1170 30.65 32.88 -20.29
N LEU A 1171 30.21 33.41 -21.43
CA LEU A 1171 31.09 34.01 -22.43
C LEU A 1171 31.79 35.27 -21.90
N SER A 1172 31.07 36.12 -21.16
CA SER A 1172 31.66 37.27 -20.46
C SER A 1172 32.72 36.83 -19.46
N PHE A 1173 32.39 35.83 -18.64
CA PHE A 1173 33.33 35.27 -17.67
C PHE A 1173 34.59 34.71 -18.33
N LEU A 1174 34.45 33.94 -19.43
CA LEU A 1174 35.61 33.39 -20.14
C LEU A 1174 36.47 34.47 -20.80
N ALA A 1175 35.85 35.53 -21.33
CA ALA A 1175 36.58 36.69 -21.86
C ALA A 1175 37.40 37.39 -20.76
N GLU A 1176 36.81 37.60 -19.57
CA GLU A 1176 37.50 38.19 -18.41
C GLU A 1176 38.68 37.35 -17.90
N THR A 1177 38.66 36.03 -18.14
CA THR A 1177 39.76 35.12 -17.72
C THR A 1177 40.89 34.99 -18.73
N THR A 1178 40.67 35.42 -19.98
CA THR A 1178 41.65 35.36 -21.07
C THR A 1178 42.37 36.68 -21.33
N GLU A 1179 41.79 37.80 -20.88
CA GLU A 1179 42.44 39.12 -20.77
C GLU A 1179 43.30 39.23 -19.50
#